data_AF-A0A364NGD0-F1
#
_entry.id   AF-A0A364NGD0-F1
#
_cell.length_a   1.000
_cell.length_b   1.000
_cell.length_c   1.000
_cell.angle_alpha   90.00
_cell.angle_beta   90.00
_cell.angle_gamma   90.00
#
_symmetry.space_group_name_H-M   'P 1'
#
loop_
_entity.id
_entity.type
_entity.pdbx_description
1 polymer ?
#
loop_
_entity_poly.entity_id
_entity_poly.type
_entity_poly.pdbx_seq_one_letter_code
_entity_poly.pdbx_strand_id
1 'polypeptide(L)'
;MATTTAEGPLFSTDLISPDVLKALPEGYSCRPLERKDYGNGFLDVLRVLTTVGDITEEQWNERYDWMASRNDEYYLLCITDSSNAIVGTGALIVERKFIHQLGLVGHIEDIAVAKDQQGKKLGLRIIQALDFVAEKNQEQTAPSSPKEQGAQPPPPTEAPTSTSPPETPIGEKFTPYNLTDAATPKLPYSGLSPSLWTLVQCAPANFTPPHFLSVCRNLLENPNLTASHLARAELSYASFTDATFNSEAETAEALAGMIKHLRAECRPRMMAELGGGEEEGGGGMLKGYKLEYTVVRKLVPRNPKLDDSLMQTCHLFVSEENVGFTDVNGQLANQPQDHQEENEGGVKVERYLVIYIPHVSHPDEIPFYHPKVRALAILYTYFPSGPSGSPNSPSSSSSSSSTTTTTSIPATGLLSIHYTLFPTHPLDNRLSRTALKLAEIIHKHARGRQAGYKKRVHHDQIIPQKRFQDTYAHLKGKYAKDLIEGWVEQTPPEKHVFEDLGIAAFLEELWVDMYGGGNGEEKAGESEEGKGDAEQKRKRAQGNFPGFVDIGCGNGLLVSILNAQGWSGWGFDARRRKTWDTLFLPPHPALTTATTTTRAENLKAMLLDPCIIQPTPSSFSSTSDNDSASTAAPPPSSTSTSTSLTSQTPHHNGIFPAHTFIISNHADELTPWTPLLAHLNASPFIAIPCCSHDFGGTRFRAPAHTKHVVSDPATEASKKKNKQPSAYASLCSWVCHLTEMIGYRVEKEHLRIPSTRNVAVVGRTMVGDDQKHGDIEKRLEFLRDLVENEMGGLSVEQVWAMWMKSGDGLLKPGKGGH
;
A
#
# COMPACT_ATOMS: atom_id res chain seq x y z
N MET A 1 0.61 8.14 50.70
CA MET A 1 1.72 9.07 50.40
C MET A 1 1.11 10.25 49.67
N ALA A 2 1.47 11.47 50.04
CA ALA A 2 0.86 12.70 49.52
C ALA A 2 1.01 12.80 47.99
N THR A 3 -0.11 12.90 47.27
CA THR A 3 -0.16 13.26 45.86
C THR A 3 0.19 14.74 45.72
N THR A 4 1.45 15.05 45.45
CA THR A 4 1.84 16.36 44.92
C THR A 4 1.11 16.57 43.60
N THR A 5 0.14 17.49 43.59
CA THR A 5 -0.45 18.06 42.38
C THR A 5 0.67 18.73 41.58
N ALA A 6 1.11 18.10 40.49
CA ALA A 6 2.15 18.66 39.63
C ALA A 6 1.59 19.88 38.87
N GLU A 7 1.82 21.09 39.37
CA GLU A 7 1.52 22.36 38.68
C GLU A 7 2.53 22.68 37.54
N GLY A 8 3.15 21.67 36.94
CA GLY A 8 4.21 21.81 35.95
C GLY A 8 3.86 21.28 34.56
N PRO A 9 4.70 21.56 33.55
CA PRO A 9 4.58 20.98 32.22
C PRO A 9 4.64 19.45 32.28
N LEU A 10 3.89 18.77 31.39
CA LEU A 10 3.78 17.31 31.36
C LEU A 10 5.14 16.60 31.31
N PHE A 11 6.09 17.17 30.58
CA PHE A 11 7.49 16.73 30.52
C PHE A 11 8.43 17.94 30.45
N SER A 12 9.76 17.71 30.53
CA SER A 12 10.74 18.79 30.52
C SER A 12 10.67 19.66 29.25
N THR A 13 10.66 20.97 29.42
CA THR A 13 10.73 21.93 28.31
C THR A 13 12.00 21.83 27.49
N ASP A 14 13.07 21.24 28.04
CA ASP A 14 14.35 21.02 27.34
C ASP A 14 14.23 20.02 26.18
N LEU A 15 13.16 19.22 26.17
CA LEU A 15 12.85 18.30 25.08
C LEU A 15 12.13 18.98 23.91
N ILE A 16 11.81 20.27 24.00
CA ILE A 16 11.29 21.04 22.87
C ILE A 16 12.45 21.56 22.02
N SER A 17 12.44 21.21 20.72
CA SER A 17 13.50 21.57 19.79
C SER A 17 13.74 23.10 19.73
N PRO A 18 14.97 23.57 20.00
CA PRO A 18 15.31 24.99 19.88
C PRO A 18 15.13 25.53 18.44
N ASP A 19 15.39 24.69 17.43
CA ASP A 19 15.21 25.04 16.03
C ASP A 19 13.73 25.22 15.68
N VAL A 20 12.86 24.41 16.28
CA VAL A 20 11.41 24.59 16.12
C VAL A 20 10.95 25.90 16.76
N LEU A 21 11.41 26.20 17.98
CA LEU A 21 11.07 27.46 18.66
C LEU A 21 11.49 28.68 17.83
N LYS A 22 12.69 28.64 17.22
CA LYS A 22 13.18 29.72 16.35
C LYS A 22 12.41 29.85 15.04
N ALA A 23 11.81 28.76 14.56
CA ALA A 23 11.15 28.69 13.26
C ALA A 23 9.62 28.84 13.31
N LEU A 24 9.05 29.08 14.51
CA LEU A 24 7.66 29.46 14.70
C LEU A 24 7.41 30.90 14.23
N PRO A 25 6.21 31.21 13.71
CA PRO A 25 5.84 32.59 13.41
C PRO A 25 5.85 33.46 14.67
N GLU A 26 6.06 34.76 14.50
CA GLU A 26 6.04 35.72 15.61
C GLU A 26 4.69 35.66 16.35
N GLY A 27 4.75 35.68 17.69
CA GLY A 27 3.58 35.55 18.55
C GLY A 27 3.13 34.13 18.84
N TYR A 28 3.76 33.09 18.25
CA TYR A 28 3.46 31.69 18.56
C TYR A 28 4.52 31.09 19.51
N SER A 29 4.08 30.15 20.34
CA SER A 29 4.97 29.36 21.20
C SER A 29 4.69 27.86 21.07
N CYS A 30 5.66 27.01 21.42
CA CYS A 30 5.48 25.56 21.51
C CYS A 30 5.97 25.10 22.87
N ARG A 31 5.14 24.35 23.60
CA ARG A 31 5.46 23.86 24.95
C ARG A 31 4.77 22.52 25.25
N PRO A 32 5.22 21.78 26.27
CA PRO A 32 4.49 20.63 26.78
C PRO A 32 3.08 21.01 27.26
N LEU A 33 2.17 20.04 27.19
CA LEU A 33 0.82 20.19 27.71
C LEU A 33 0.86 20.47 29.22
N GLU A 34 -0.05 21.32 29.69
CA GLU A 34 -0.22 21.62 31.12
C GLU A 34 -1.64 21.29 31.57
N ARG A 35 -1.82 20.99 32.85
CA ARG A 35 -3.14 20.62 33.40
C ARG A 35 -4.21 21.69 33.15
N LYS A 36 -3.83 22.96 33.23
CA LYS A 36 -4.73 24.12 33.00
C LYS A 36 -5.20 24.27 31.55
N ASP A 37 -4.62 23.53 30.61
CA ASP A 37 -4.92 23.67 29.18
C ASP A 37 -6.31 23.16 28.78
N TYR A 38 -7.03 22.51 29.70
CA TYR A 38 -8.48 22.31 29.60
C TYR A 38 -9.21 23.62 29.30
N GLY A 39 -8.86 24.70 30.02
CA GLY A 39 -9.45 26.03 29.85
C GLY A 39 -8.88 26.83 28.67
N ASN A 40 -7.80 26.36 28.04
CA ASN A 40 -7.10 27.08 26.95
C ASN A 40 -7.47 26.56 25.56
N GLY A 41 -8.54 25.76 25.44
CA GLY A 41 -9.09 25.29 24.15
C GLY A 41 -8.43 24.03 23.60
N PHE A 42 -7.69 23.26 24.41
CA PHE A 42 -7.03 22.01 23.96
C PHE A 42 -8.02 21.02 23.32
N LEU A 43 -9.14 20.74 24.02
CA LEU A 43 -10.16 19.81 23.54
C LEU A 43 -10.84 20.31 22.26
N ASP A 44 -11.01 21.63 22.11
CA ASP A 44 -11.61 22.22 20.92
C ASP A 44 -10.71 22.08 19.69
N VAL A 45 -9.39 22.18 19.86
CA VAL A 45 -8.44 21.90 18.79
C VAL A 45 -8.51 20.44 18.37
N LEU A 46 -8.60 19.48 19.31
CA LEU A 46 -8.73 18.06 18.98
C LEU A 46 -10.00 17.73 18.17
N ARG A 47 -11.08 18.51 18.34
CA ARG A 47 -12.33 18.31 17.58
C ARG A 47 -12.18 18.53 16.08
N VAL A 48 -11.12 19.20 15.62
CA VAL A 48 -10.85 19.32 14.17
C VAL A 48 -10.35 18.00 13.57
N LEU A 49 -9.83 17.09 14.40
CA LEU A 49 -9.28 15.80 14.00
C LEU A 49 -10.34 14.69 14.08
N THR A 50 -11.08 14.61 15.19
CA THR A 50 -12.06 13.53 15.43
C THR A 50 -13.11 13.92 16.49
N THR A 51 -14.08 13.04 16.72
CA THR A 51 -15.04 13.18 17.83
C THR A 51 -14.33 13.03 19.18
N VAL A 52 -14.40 14.07 20.01
CA VAL A 52 -13.82 14.07 21.38
C VAL A 52 -14.86 13.66 22.45
N GLY A 53 -16.15 13.97 22.22
CA GLY A 53 -17.20 13.83 23.21
C GLY A 53 -17.25 15.01 24.21
N ASP A 54 -18.05 14.85 25.27
CA ASP A 54 -18.18 15.79 26.37
C ASP A 54 -17.33 15.28 27.54
N ILE A 55 -16.21 15.96 27.81
CA ILE A 55 -15.26 15.61 28.86
C ILE A 55 -15.35 16.69 29.94
N THR A 56 -15.65 16.32 31.18
CA THR A 56 -15.65 17.27 32.30
C THR A 56 -14.23 17.59 32.76
N GLU A 57 -14.06 18.69 33.50
CA GLU A 57 -12.74 19.08 34.03
C GLU A 57 -12.16 18.02 34.96
N GLU A 58 -13.00 17.31 35.72
CA GLU A 58 -12.57 16.20 36.58
C GLU A 58 -12.02 15.02 35.77
N GLN A 59 -12.69 14.64 34.68
CA GLN A 59 -12.25 13.56 33.79
C GLN A 59 -10.96 13.94 33.05
N TRP A 60 -10.85 15.19 32.62
CA TRP A 60 -9.61 15.74 32.07
C TRP A 60 -8.46 15.61 33.08
N ASN A 61 -8.70 16.06 34.31
CA ASN A 61 -7.71 16.04 35.39
C ASN A 61 -7.24 14.62 35.71
N GLU A 62 -8.15 13.65 35.81
CA GLU A 62 -7.80 12.24 36.04
C GLU A 62 -6.93 11.68 34.90
N ARG A 63 -7.29 11.99 33.64
CA ARG A 63 -6.53 11.53 32.48
C ARG A 63 -5.15 12.20 32.39
N TYR A 64 -5.08 13.50 32.64
CA TYR A 64 -3.83 14.26 32.66
C TYR A 64 -2.88 13.70 33.72
N ASP A 65 -3.36 13.50 34.95
CA ASP A 65 -2.55 12.99 36.06
C ASP A 65 -2.01 11.57 35.75
N TRP A 66 -2.82 10.73 35.09
CA TRP A 66 -2.40 9.39 34.64
C TRP A 66 -1.30 9.43 33.56
N MET A 67 -1.37 10.39 32.63
CA MET A 67 -0.33 10.58 31.60
C MET A 67 0.93 11.21 32.20
N ALA A 68 0.78 12.15 33.14
CA ALA A 68 1.89 12.80 33.81
C ALA A 68 2.72 11.83 34.65
N SER A 69 2.09 10.79 35.24
CA SER A 69 2.80 9.72 35.93
C SER A 69 3.58 8.77 35.00
N ARG A 70 3.48 8.97 33.67
CA ARG A 70 4.13 8.20 32.59
C ARG A 70 4.77 9.16 31.58
N ASN A 71 5.37 10.23 32.07
CA ASN A 71 6.01 11.27 31.24
C ASN A 71 7.32 10.81 30.58
N ASP A 72 7.69 9.54 30.75
CA ASP A 72 8.68 8.81 29.97
C ASP A 72 8.07 8.03 28.80
N GLU A 73 6.73 7.91 28.73
CA GLU A 73 5.99 7.26 27.65
C GLU A 73 5.17 8.26 26.84
N TYR A 74 4.50 9.22 27.51
CA TYR A 74 3.58 10.18 26.90
C TYR A 74 4.19 11.58 26.82
N TYR A 75 4.38 12.07 25.60
CA TYR A 75 4.88 13.42 25.31
C TYR A 75 3.84 14.19 24.50
N LEU A 76 2.94 14.88 25.19
CA LEU A 76 1.94 15.75 24.57
C LEU A 76 2.42 17.20 24.58
N LEU A 77 2.42 17.84 23.41
CA LEU A 77 2.78 19.25 23.27
C LEU A 77 1.68 20.04 22.57
N CYS A 78 1.70 21.35 22.79
CA CYS A 78 0.77 22.29 22.20
C CYS A 78 1.52 23.50 21.61
N ILE A 79 0.95 24.05 20.55
CA ILE A 79 1.29 25.37 20.03
C ILE A 79 0.24 26.35 20.51
N THR A 80 0.69 27.47 21.08
CA THR A 80 -0.18 28.59 21.46
C THR A 80 0.05 29.80 20.57
N ASP A 81 -0.97 30.63 20.41
CA ASP A 81 -0.85 31.93 19.75
C ASP A 81 -0.55 33.07 20.75
N SER A 82 -0.61 34.32 20.28
CA SER A 82 -0.31 35.52 21.08
C SER A 82 -1.30 35.78 22.22
N SER A 83 -2.46 35.12 22.20
CA SER A 83 -3.45 35.18 23.28
C SER A 83 -3.29 34.05 24.30
N ASN A 84 -2.25 33.21 24.15
CA ASN A 84 -2.05 31.94 24.86
C ASN A 84 -3.14 30.89 24.61
N ALA A 85 -4.03 31.09 23.63
CA ALA A 85 -4.98 30.06 23.21
C ALA A 85 -4.24 28.93 22.49
N ILE A 86 -4.67 27.69 22.74
CA ILE A 86 -4.11 26.53 22.05
C ILE A 86 -4.67 26.49 20.63
N VAL A 87 -3.77 26.42 19.67
CA VAL A 87 -4.08 26.48 18.24
C VAL A 87 -3.55 25.26 17.49
N GLY A 88 -2.73 24.44 18.14
CA GLY A 88 -2.29 23.15 17.62
C GLY A 88 -1.86 22.21 18.73
N THR A 89 -1.97 20.91 18.50
CA THR A 89 -1.52 19.85 19.42
C THR A 89 -0.98 18.65 18.68
N GLY A 90 -0.11 17.90 19.34
CA GLY A 90 0.32 16.57 18.93
C GLY A 90 0.89 15.77 20.09
N ALA A 91 0.88 14.45 19.95
CA ALA A 91 1.39 13.51 20.94
C ALA A 91 2.46 12.60 20.35
N LEU A 92 3.44 12.22 21.17
CA LEU A 92 4.35 11.12 20.91
C LEU A 92 4.21 10.11 22.04
N ILE A 93 3.96 8.85 21.69
CA ILE A 93 3.92 7.71 22.62
C ILE A 93 5.13 6.80 22.36
N VAL A 94 5.97 6.60 23.37
CA VAL A 94 7.19 5.79 23.24
C VAL A 94 6.94 4.36 23.72
N GLU A 95 6.92 3.41 22.77
CA GLU A 95 6.76 1.98 23.05
C GLU A 95 8.11 1.29 23.24
N ARG A 96 8.26 0.54 24.34
CA ARG A 96 9.45 -0.27 24.64
C ARG A 96 9.33 -1.64 23.96
N LYS A 97 10.37 -2.12 23.26
CA LYS A 97 10.36 -3.41 22.57
C LYS A 97 11.54 -4.29 22.96
N PHE A 98 11.36 -5.62 22.96
CA PHE A 98 12.49 -6.56 23.08
C PHE A 98 13.35 -6.63 21.81
N ILE A 99 12.72 -6.46 20.64
CA ILE A 99 13.40 -6.45 19.35
C ILE A 99 14.29 -5.20 19.22
N HIS A 100 15.26 -5.23 18.31
CA HIS A 100 16.25 -4.16 18.14
C HIS A 100 17.05 -3.85 19.41
N GLN A 101 17.43 -4.90 20.17
CA GLN A 101 18.26 -4.79 21.38
C GLN A 101 17.63 -3.92 22.47
N LEU A 102 16.42 -4.27 22.91
CA LEU A 102 15.63 -3.47 23.86
C LEU A 102 15.27 -2.07 23.31
N GLY A 103 15.04 -1.98 22.00
CA GLY A 103 14.83 -0.71 21.30
C GLY A 103 13.51 -0.02 21.64
N LEU A 104 13.47 1.30 21.40
CA LEU A 104 12.29 2.15 21.58
C LEU A 104 11.69 2.52 20.21
N VAL A 105 10.36 2.58 20.13
CA VAL A 105 9.64 3.06 18.94
C VAL A 105 8.69 4.18 19.34
N GLY A 106 8.83 5.35 18.73
CA GLY A 106 7.92 6.47 18.90
C GLY A 106 6.74 6.40 17.94
N HIS A 107 5.53 6.59 18.45
CA HIS A 107 4.29 6.69 17.68
C HIS A 107 3.75 8.11 17.79
N ILE A 108 3.64 8.80 16.66
CA ILE A 108 3.07 10.15 16.61
C ILE A 108 1.55 10.03 16.47
N GLU A 109 0.82 10.64 17.39
CA GLU A 109 -0.64 10.55 17.51
C GLU A 109 -1.26 11.95 17.65
N ASP A 110 -2.57 12.03 17.41
CA ASP A 110 -3.42 13.18 17.73
C ASP A 110 -2.95 14.56 17.22
N ILE A 111 -2.40 14.60 16.00
CA ILE A 111 -1.96 15.84 15.36
C ILE A 111 -3.16 16.66 14.89
N ALA A 112 -3.37 17.82 15.51
CA ALA A 112 -4.47 18.73 15.19
C ALA A 112 -3.99 20.19 15.15
N VAL A 113 -4.57 20.98 14.24
CA VAL A 113 -4.37 22.44 14.13
C VAL A 113 -5.72 23.09 13.89
N ALA A 114 -6.06 24.10 14.70
CA ALA A 114 -7.29 24.87 14.59
C ALA A 114 -7.50 25.36 13.15
N LYS A 115 -8.74 25.28 12.63
CA LYS A 115 -9.03 25.48 11.19
C LYS A 115 -8.57 26.85 10.66
N ASP A 116 -8.75 27.89 11.46
CA ASP A 116 -8.34 29.27 11.18
C ASP A 116 -6.82 29.51 11.29
N GLN A 117 -6.09 28.51 11.79
CA GLN A 117 -4.64 28.54 12.00
C GLN A 117 -3.88 27.60 11.05
N GLN A 118 -4.60 26.85 10.21
CA GLN A 118 -4.02 25.97 9.19
C GLN A 118 -3.30 26.79 8.09
N GLY A 119 -2.38 26.14 7.36
CA GLY A 119 -1.57 26.80 6.32
C GLY A 119 -0.36 27.58 6.83
N LYS A 120 -0.28 27.89 8.13
CA LYS A 120 0.83 28.64 8.78
C LYS A 120 2.04 27.78 9.18
N LYS A 121 2.15 26.57 8.62
CA LYS A 121 3.20 25.57 8.93
C LYS A 121 3.22 25.05 10.39
N LEU A 122 2.23 25.36 11.23
CA LEU A 122 2.18 24.91 12.63
C LEU A 122 2.19 23.38 12.76
N GLY A 123 1.40 22.67 11.95
CA GLY A 123 1.41 21.20 11.94
C GLY A 123 2.78 20.60 11.61
N LEU A 124 3.54 21.21 10.69
CA LEU A 124 4.91 20.81 10.40
C LEU A 124 5.82 21.00 11.62
N ARG A 125 5.66 22.11 12.36
CA ARG A 125 6.44 22.38 13.58
C ARG A 125 6.15 21.38 14.69
N ILE A 126 4.89 20.95 14.84
CA ILE A 126 4.50 19.91 15.80
C ILE A 126 5.23 18.60 15.48
N ILE A 127 5.19 18.13 14.23
CA ILE A 127 5.90 16.91 13.81
C ILE A 127 7.41 17.01 14.09
N GLN A 128 8.04 18.14 13.69
CA GLN A 128 9.47 18.36 13.93
C GLN A 128 9.85 18.35 15.41
N ALA A 129 8.99 18.90 16.27
CA ALA A 129 9.21 18.87 17.72
C ALA A 129 9.10 17.45 18.27
N LEU A 130 8.11 16.67 17.83
CA LEU A 130 7.92 15.29 18.27
C LEU A 130 9.04 14.36 17.78
N ASP A 131 9.50 14.52 16.53
CA ASP A 131 10.67 13.79 16.00
C ASP A 131 11.92 14.05 16.86
N PHE A 132 12.16 15.31 17.23
CA PHE A 132 13.27 15.68 18.10
C PHE A 132 13.18 15.04 19.50
N VAL A 133 11.97 15.00 20.09
CA VAL A 133 11.72 14.31 21.37
C VAL A 133 12.04 12.81 21.22
N ALA A 134 11.64 12.17 20.12
CA ALA A 134 11.90 10.75 19.88
C ALA A 134 13.41 10.44 19.78
N GLU A 135 14.16 11.26 19.04
CA GLU A 135 15.62 11.13 18.91
C GLU A 135 16.33 11.31 20.26
N LYS A 136 15.96 12.34 21.03
CA LYS A 136 16.56 12.61 22.35
C LYS A 136 16.33 11.49 23.36
N ASN A 137 15.18 10.83 23.33
CA ASN A 137 14.90 9.69 24.21
C ASN A 137 15.69 8.43 23.81
N GLN A 138 16.10 8.28 22.54
CA GLN A 138 16.98 7.19 22.14
C GLN A 138 18.42 7.38 22.65
N GLU A 139 18.93 8.61 22.67
CA GLU A 139 20.30 8.91 23.15
C GLU A 139 20.52 8.62 24.65
N GLN A 140 19.48 8.76 25.48
CA GLN A 140 19.58 8.57 26.94
C GLN A 140 19.64 7.10 27.39
N THR A 141 19.42 6.14 26.49
CA THR A 141 19.43 4.70 26.81
C THR A 141 20.72 3.97 26.43
N ALA A 142 21.72 4.67 25.88
CA ALA A 142 23.04 4.11 25.64
C ALA A 142 23.83 3.98 26.95
N PRO A 143 24.44 2.81 27.27
CA PRO A 143 25.17 2.63 28.53
C PRO A 143 26.42 3.52 28.57
N SER A 144 26.46 4.46 29.51
CA SER A 144 27.59 5.34 29.79
C SER A 144 28.67 4.63 30.60
N SER A 145 29.90 4.54 30.06
CA SER A 145 31.08 4.04 30.77
C SER A 145 31.52 4.98 31.91
N PRO A 146 31.90 4.50 33.11
CA PRO A 146 32.33 5.37 34.20
C PRO A 146 33.79 5.83 34.02
N LYS A 147 34.04 7.12 34.27
CA LYS A 147 35.39 7.66 34.53
C LYS A 147 35.70 7.50 36.01
N GLU A 148 36.75 6.77 36.37
CA GLU A 148 37.38 6.87 37.69
C GLU A 148 38.90 6.93 37.57
N GLN A 149 39.47 7.89 38.28
CA GLN A 149 40.90 8.11 38.49
C GLN A 149 41.37 7.27 39.68
N GLY A 150 42.51 6.58 39.58
CA GLY A 150 43.29 6.18 40.75
C GLY A 150 43.87 4.76 40.74
N ALA A 151 45.20 4.70 40.79
CA ALA A 151 46.08 3.62 41.27
C ALA A 151 46.23 2.32 40.45
N GLN A 152 47.43 2.13 39.90
CA GLN A 152 47.95 0.88 39.31
C GLN A 152 48.23 -0.20 40.38
N PRO A 153 48.04 -1.48 40.02
CA PRO A 153 48.95 -2.58 40.38
C PRO A 153 49.51 -3.32 39.13
N PRO A 154 50.55 -4.17 39.29
CA PRO A 154 51.57 -4.46 38.27
C PRO A 154 51.20 -5.58 37.26
N PRO A 155 51.95 -5.72 36.15
CA PRO A 155 51.63 -6.66 35.05
C PRO A 155 52.04 -8.08 35.42
N PRO A 156 51.35 -9.14 34.93
CA PRO A 156 51.70 -9.75 33.63
C PRO A 156 50.43 -10.37 32.94
N THR A 157 50.32 -10.83 31.70
CA THR A 157 51.22 -11.41 30.68
C THR A 157 50.42 -11.36 29.35
N GLU A 158 51.11 -11.21 28.22
CA GLU A 158 50.51 -11.09 26.88
C GLU A 158 49.70 -12.34 26.44
N ALA A 159 48.54 -12.11 25.81
CA ALA A 159 47.88 -13.00 24.85
C ALA A 159 47.02 -12.15 23.88
N PRO A 160 46.80 -12.60 22.63
CA PRO A 160 46.78 -11.73 21.46
C PRO A 160 45.46 -10.96 21.25
N THR A 161 45.63 -9.77 20.68
CA THR A 161 44.61 -8.87 20.16
C THR A 161 43.58 -9.60 19.28
N SER A 162 42.30 -9.58 19.68
CA SER A 162 41.17 -9.83 18.78
C SER A 162 40.49 -8.51 18.42
N THR A 163 40.80 -8.08 17.20
CA THR A 163 39.98 -7.32 16.24
C THR A 163 38.77 -6.54 16.78
N SER A 164 38.83 -5.23 16.60
CA SER A 164 37.67 -4.35 16.48
C SER A 164 36.56 -4.99 15.62
N PRO A 165 35.27 -4.70 15.89
CA PRO A 165 34.21 -5.08 14.98
C PRO A 165 34.50 -4.48 13.60
N PRO A 166 34.28 -5.21 12.50
CA PRO A 166 34.58 -4.69 11.17
C PRO A 166 33.73 -3.45 10.91
N GLU A 167 34.39 -2.35 10.54
CA GLU A 167 33.72 -1.20 9.94
C GLU A 167 32.83 -1.70 8.79
N THR A 168 31.57 -1.27 8.80
CA THR A 168 30.63 -1.61 7.73
C THR A 168 31.17 -1.02 6.43
N PRO A 169 31.35 -1.80 5.34
CA PRO A 169 31.96 -1.30 4.12
C PRO A 169 31.18 -0.12 3.53
N ILE A 170 31.91 0.87 3.02
CA ILE A 170 31.37 2.08 2.38
C ILE A 170 30.38 1.67 1.26
N GLY A 171 29.15 2.17 1.34
CA GLY A 171 28.08 1.96 0.34
C GLY A 171 27.06 0.85 0.63
N GLU A 172 26.96 0.35 1.87
CA GLU A 172 25.78 -0.42 2.30
C GLU A 172 24.54 0.45 2.61
N LYS A 173 24.76 1.68 3.09
CA LYS A 173 23.72 2.68 3.34
C LYS A 173 23.78 3.75 2.23
N PHE A 174 22.63 4.20 1.75
CA PHE A 174 22.57 5.27 0.76
C PHE A 174 23.05 6.59 1.38
N THR A 175 24.20 7.07 0.94
CA THR A 175 24.81 8.32 1.40
C THR A 175 25.28 9.11 0.18
N PRO A 176 24.55 10.15 -0.26
CA PRO A 176 24.95 10.96 -1.41
C PRO A 176 26.21 11.79 -1.08
N TYR A 177 27.00 12.11 -2.10
CA TYR A 177 28.10 13.06 -1.98
C TYR A 177 27.59 14.48 -1.77
N ASN A 178 28.31 15.25 -0.96
CA ASN A 178 28.09 16.69 -0.88
C ASN A 178 28.79 17.39 -2.05
N LEU A 179 28.06 17.65 -3.13
CA LEU A 179 28.61 18.24 -4.36
C LEU A 179 29.26 19.63 -4.19
N THR A 180 29.09 20.28 -3.04
CA THR A 180 29.75 21.56 -2.71
C THR A 180 31.07 21.40 -1.95
N ASP A 181 31.39 20.18 -1.50
CA ASP A 181 32.58 19.87 -0.73
C ASP A 181 33.77 19.59 -1.67
N ALA A 182 34.90 20.27 -1.42
CA ALA A 182 36.16 20.04 -2.12
C ALA A 182 36.72 18.62 -1.92
N ALA A 183 36.26 17.90 -0.88
CA ALA A 183 36.58 16.49 -0.64
C ALA A 183 35.76 15.52 -1.50
N THR A 184 34.82 16.00 -2.32
CA THR A 184 34.06 15.15 -3.26
C THR A 184 35.02 14.49 -4.26
N PRO A 185 34.92 13.17 -4.47
CA PRO A 185 35.78 12.50 -5.44
C PRO A 185 35.53 13.06 -6.84
N LYS A 186 36.58 13.15 -7.66
CA LYS A 186 36.42 13.48 -9.08
C LYS A 186 35.50 12.45 -9.72
N LEU A 187 34.53 12.91 -10.48
CA LEU A 187 33.49 12.07 -11.05
C LEU A 187 33.90 11.65 -12.48
N PRO A 188 33.54 10.45 -12.94
CA PRO A 188 33.72 10.09 -14.35
C PRO A 188 32.88 11.00 -15.24
N TYR A 189 33.41 11.36 -16.41
CA TYR A 189 32.69 12.19 -17.37
C TYR A 189 31.33 11.56 -17.73
N SER A 190 30.26 12.32 -17.54
CA SER A 190 28.89 11.85 -17.75
C SER A 190 28.52 11.72 -19.23
N GLY A 191 29.23 12.42 -20.14
CA GLY A 191 28.80 12.57 -21.53
C GLY A 191 27.62 13.54 -21.73
N LEU A 192 27.10 14.14 -20.66
CA LEU A 192 26.04 15.14 -20.70
C LEU A 192 26.64 16.53 -20.70
N SER A 193 26.19 17.41 -21.61
CA SER A 193 26.71 18.78 -21.69
C SER A 193 26.35 19.57 -20.42
N PRO A 194 27.32 20.18 -19.71
CA PRO A 194 27.03 21.02 -18.53
C PRO A 194 26.18 22.26 -18.85
N SER A 195 26.12 22.67 -20.13
CA SER A 195 25.28 23.78 -20.59
C SER A 195 23.78 23.45 -20.56
N LEU A 196 23.42 22.17 -20.69
CA LEU A 196 22.04 21.70 -20.74
C LEU A 196 21.65 20.92 -19.47
N TRP A 197 22.58 20.16 -18.92
CA TRP A 197 22.35 19.23 -17.81
C TRP A 197 23.01 19.72 -16.53
N THR A 198 22.21 19.89 -15.48
CA THR A 198 22.69 20.20 -14.13
C THR A 198 22.75 18.92 -13.31
N LEU A 199 23.93 18.54 -12.80
CA LEU A 199 24.10 17.47 -11.82
C LEU A 199 23.46 17.90 -10.49
N VAL A 200 22.48 17.13 -10.00
CA VAL A 200 21.71 17.49 -8.79
C VAL A 200 22.05 16.58 -7.61
N GLN A 201 22.24 15.28 -7.86
CA GLN A 201 22.59 14.30 -6.84
C GLN A 201 23.56 13.28 -7.41
N CYS A 202 24.52 12.85 -6.60
CA CYS A 202 25.43 11.76 -6.91
C CYS A 202 25.65 10.91 -5.66
N ALA A 203 25.65 9.59 -5.79
CA ALA A 203 25.87 8.66 -4.69
C ALA A 203 26.64 7.42 -5.15
N PRO A 204 27.46 6.81 -4.28
CA PRO A 204 28.01 5.48 -4.50
C PRO A 204 26.88 4.45 -4.63
N ALA A 205 27.10 3.46 -5.50
CA ALA A 205 26.13 2.43 -5.84
C ALA A 205 26.80 1.05 -5.91
N ASN A 206 26.54 0.22 -4.90
CA ASN A 206 27.11 -1.12 -4.77
C ASN A 206 26.15 -2.20 -5.29
N PHE A 207 25.77 -2.11 -6.57
CA PHE A 207 24.95 -3.14 -7.22
C PHE A 207 25.31 -3.34 -8.70
N THR A 208 25.05 -4.49 -9.29
CA THR A 208 25.39 -4.75 -10.70
C THR A 208 24.34 -4.16 -11.66
N PRO A 209 24.71 -3.90 -12.94
CA PRO A 209 23.81 -3.31 -13.93
C PRO A 209 22.45 -4.02 -14.11
N PRO A 210 22.35 -5.37 -14.09
CA PRO A 210 21.05 -6.04 -14.22
C PRO A 210 20.03 -5.62 -13.16
N HIS A 211 20.47 -5.32 -11.94
CA HIS A 211 19.59 -4.87 -10.87
C HIS A 211 19.11 -3.43 -11.10
N PHE A 212 19.99 -2.54 -11.56
CA PHE A 212 19.63 -1.18 -11.96
C PHE A 212 18.60 -1.17 -13.09
N LEU A 213 18.90 -1.87 -14.19
CA LEU A 213 18.03 -1.95 -15.37
C LEU A 213 16.66 -2.54 -15.03
N SER A 214 16.63 -3.57 -14.20
CA SER A 214 15.40 -4.20 -13.72
C SER A 214 14.56 -3.23 -12.87
N VAL A 215 15.19 -2.38 -12.06
CA VAL A 215 14.49 -1.33 -11.29
C VAL A 215 13.95 -0.25 -12.23
N CYS A 216 14.75 0.25 -13.17
CA CYS A 216 14.32 1.24 -14.14
C CYS A 216 13.12 0.76 -14.95
N ARG A 217 13.15 -0.46 -15.49
CA ARG A 217 12.01 -1.07 -16.20
C ARG A 217 10.76 -1.14 -15.31
N ASN A 218 10.92 -1.52 -14.04
CA ASN A 218 9.80 -1.55 -13.10
C ASN A 218 9.25 -0.15 -12.78
N LEU A 219 10.08 0.90 -12.77
CA LEU A 219 9.65 2.29 -12.61
C LEU A 219 8.98 2.86 -13.87
N LEU A 220 9.24 2.30 -15.06
CA LEU A 220 8.50 2.64 -16.28
C LEU A 220 7.02 2.28 -16.16
N GLU A 221 6.75 1.06 -15.69
CA GLU A 221 5.40 0.50 -15.56
C GLU A 221 4.69 0.96 -14.28
N ASN A 222 5.44 1.15 -13.19
CA ASN A 222 4.91 1.44 -11.85
C ASN A 222 5.41 2.80 -11.33
N PRO A 223 4.99 3.93 -11.95
CA PRO A 223 5.48 5.27 -11.55
C PRO A 223 4.99 5.68 -10.16
N ASN A 224 3.98 5.00 -9.62
CA ASN A 224 3.48 5.21 -8.27
C ASN A 224 4.51 4.87 -7.17
N LEU A 225 5.59 4.16 -7.52
CA LEU A 225 6.69 3.86 -6.59
C LEU A 225 7.57 5.09 -6.31
N THR A 226 7.61 6.07 -7.22
CA THR A 226 8.36 7.31 -7.07
C THR A 226 7.46 8.53 -6.82
N ALA A 227 6.20 8.48 -7.25
CA ALA A 227 5.21 9.52 -6.98
C ALA A 227 3.88 8.92 -6.53
N SER A 228 3.55 9.05 -5.24
CA SER A 228 2.31 8.50 -4.66
C SER A 228 1.02 9.05 -5.27
N HIS A 229 1.08 10.24 -5.88
CA HIS A 229 -0.05 10.89 -6.57
C HIS A 229 -0.41 10.22 -7.90
N LEU A 230 0.45 9.35 -8.45
CA LEU A 230 0.18 8.59 -9.66
C LEU A 230 -0.54 7.27 -9.36
N ALA A 231 -1.50 6.94 -10.20
CA ALA A 231 -2.25 5.68 -10.15
C ALA A 231 -1.56 4.58 -10.96
N ARG A 232 -1.17 4.89 -12.20
CA ARG A 232 -0.51 3.98 -13.16
C ARG A 232 0.21 4.74 -14.28
N ALA A 233 0.94 4.02 -15.12
CA ALA A 233 1.37 4.48 -16.44
C ALA A 233 0.71 3.63 -17.53
N GLU A 234 0.29 4.26 -18.62
CA GLU A 234 -0.19 3.58 -19.82
C GLU A 234 0.87 3.70 -20.91
N LEU A 235 1.32 2.57 -21.47
CA LEU A 235 2.33 2.59 -22.53
C LEU A 235 1.64 2.86 -23.86
N SER A 236 1.88 4.03 -24.46
CA SER A 236 1.43 4.37 -25.81
C SER A 236 2.34 3.78 -26.89
N TYR A 237 3.61 3.59 -26.55
CA TYR A 237 4.61 2.93 -27.41
C TYR A 237 5.70 2.29 -26.55
N ALA A 238 6.18 1.12 -26.96
CA ALA A 238 7.33 0.47 -26.34
C ALA A 238 8.13 -0.26 -27.41
N SER A 239 9.39 0.12 -27.60
CA SER A 239 10.25 -0.47 -28.62
C SER A 239 10.57 -1.95 -28.37
N PHE A 240 10.40 -2.44 -27.13
CA PHE A 240 10.63 -3.84 -26.77
C PHE A 240 9.82 -4.85 -27.60
N THR A 241 8.68 -4.41 -28.12
CA THR A 241 7.75 -5.24 -28.89
C THR A 241 7.71 -4.87 -30.37
N ASP A 242 8.53 -3.91 -30.80
CA ASP A 242 8.54 -3.43 -32.18
C ASP A 242 9.81 -3.90 -32.90
N ALA A 243 9.64 -4.87 -33.80
CA ALA A 243 10.73 -5.43 -34.60
C ALA A 243 11.32 -4.42 -35.61
N THR A 244 10.66 -3.28 -35.84
CA THR A 244 11.11 -2.23 -36.75
C THR A 244 11.89 -1.11 -36.03
N PHE A 245 12.15 -1.27 -34.74
CA PHE A 245 12.90 -0.29 -33.95
C PHE A 245 14.32 -0.07 -34.51
N ASN A 246 14.66 1.20 -34.73
CA ASN A 246 15.95 1.65 -35.21
C ASN A 246 16.63 2.54 -34.15
N SER A 247 17.72 2.05 -33.55
CA SER A 247 18.48 2.79 -32.53
C SER A 247 19.22 4.01 -33.08
N GLU A 248 19.50 4.05 -34.38
CA GLU A 248 20.28 5.10 -35.04
C GLU A 248 19.38 6.15 -35.72
N ALA A 249 18.10 6.18 -35.38
CA ALA A 249 17.15 7.11 -36.00
C ALA A 249 17.36 8.55 -35.52
N GLU A 250 17.49 9.47 -36.46
CA GLU A 250 17.66 10.90 -36.17
C GLU A 250 16.34 11.67 -35.95
N THR A 251 15.21 11.01 -36.24
CA THR A 251 13.87 11.60 -36.13
C THR A 251 12.92 10.63 -35.45
N ALA A 252 11.89 11.18 -34.80
CA ALA A 252 10.90 10.38 -34.10
C ALA A 252 10.19 9.38 -35.04
N GLU A 253 9.83 9.79 -36.25
CA GLU A 253 9.18 8.92 -37.24
C GLU A 253 10.07 7.80 -37.76
N ALA A 254 11.39 8.00 -37.78
CA ALA A 254 12.35 6.99 -38.22
C ALA A 254 12.70 5.97 -37.13
N LEU A 255 12.33 6.21 -35.86
CA LEU A 255 12.62 5.30 -34.74
C LEU A 255 11.93 3.95 -34.91
N ALA A 256 10.73 3.90 -35.50
CA ALA A 256 10.02 2.66 -35.80
C ALA A 256 8.86 2.90 -36.77
N GLY A 257 8.54 1.87 -37.56
CA GLY A 257 7.52 1.95 -38.61
C GLY A 257 6.12 2.28 -38.10
N MET A 258 5.78 1.90 -36.86
CA MET A 258 4.45 2.17 -36.28
C MET A 258 4.25 3.61 -35.79
N ILE A 259 5.32 4.38 -35.57
CA ILE A 259 5.25 5.70 -34.93
C ILE A 259 4.44 6.70 -35.77
N LYS A 260 4.54 6.62 -37.10
CA LYS A 260 3.75 7.47 -38.02
C LYS A 260 2.24 7.32 -37.85
N HIS A 261 1.78 6.18 -37.31
CA HIS A 261 0.37 5.89 -37.05
C HIS A 261 -0.07 6.29 -35.64
N LEU A 262 0.87 6.65 -34.76
CA LEU A 262 0.55 7.19 -33.44
C LEU A 262 0.04 8.62 -33.56
N ARG A 263 -0.89 8.97 -32.66
CA ARG A 263 -1.30 10.36 -32.40
C ARG A 263 -0.06 11.19 -32.09
N ALA A 264 -0.04 12.45 -32.52
CA ALA A 264 1.12 13.33 -32.39
C ALA A 264 1.62 13.43 -30.93
N GLU A 265 0.71 13.54 -29.97
CA GLU A 265 0.99 13.58 -28.53
C GLU A 265 1.64 12.29 -27.97
N CYS A 266 1.46 11.16 -28.65
CA CYS A 266 1.98 9.84 -28.31
C CYS A 266 3.28 9.48 -29.05
N ARG A 267 3.78 10.34 -29.92
CA ARG A 267 5.05 10.11 -30.61
C ARG A 267 6.22 10.36 -29.66
N PRO A 268 7.33 9.62 -29.78
CA PRO A 268 8.51 9.87 -28.98
C PRO A 268 9.05 11.29 -29.20
N ARG A 269 9.52 11.94 -28.13
CA ARG A 269 10.30 13.17 -28.21
C ARG A 269 11.78 12.85 -28.26
N MET A 270 12.51 13.45 -29.18
CA MET A 270 13.95 13.24 -29.35
C MET A 270 14.76 14.14 -28.43
N MET A 271 15.99 13.73 -28.11
CA MET A 271 16.93 14.53 -27.30
C MET A 271 17.24 15.90 -27.91
N ALA A 272 17.31 15.99 -29.25
CA ALA A 272 17.57 17.23 -29.96
C ALA A 272 16.54 18.35 -29.64
N GLU A 273 15.31 17.99 -29.28
CA GLU A 273 14.25 18.94 -28.92
C GLU A 273 14.52 19.65 -27.58
N LEU A 274 15.44 19.14 -26.76
CA LEU A 274 15.86 19.79 -25.52
C LEU A 274 16.80 20.99 -25.75
N GLY A 275 17.27 21.21 -26.98
CA GLY A 275 18.05 22.39 -27.33
C GLY A 275 19.53 22.29 -26.98
N GLY A 276 20.09 21.08 -26.94
CA GLY A 276 21.53 20.89 -27.00
C GLY A 276 22.06 21.37 -28.36
N GLY A 277 23.13 22.17 -28.36
CA GLY A 277 23.78 22.58 -29.61
C GLY A 277 24.43 21.40 -30.36
N GLU A 278 25.16 21.69 -31.43
CA GLU A 278 25.90 20.70 -32.23
C GLU A 278 26.84 19.80 -31.39
N GLU A 279 27.24 20.25 -30.20
CA GLU A 279 28.07 19.51 -29.25
C GLU A 279 27.43 18.24 -28.66
N GLU A 280 26.09 18.12 -28.63
CA GLU A 280 25.42 16.91 -28.13
C GLU A 280 25.23 15.80 -29.19
N GLY A 281 25.68 16.02 -30.42
CA GLY A 281 25.49 15.11 -31.55
C GLY A 281 24.22 15.48 -32.34
N GLY A 282 24.39 15.97 -33.57
CA GLY A 282 23.27 16.25 -34.47
C GLY A 282 22.37 15.01 -34.63
N GLY A 283 21.05 15.22 -34.64
CA GLY A 283 20.06 14.15 -34.88
C GLY A 283 19.48 13.46 -33.64
N GLY A 284 19.86 13.84 -32.41
CA GLY A 284 19.26 13.24 -31.20
C GLY A 284 19.94 11.95 -30.70
N MET A 285 21.12 11.62 -31.24
CA MET A 285 22.06 10.65 -30.66
C MET A 285 23.01 11.35 -29.71
N LEU A 286 23.05 10.90 -28.45
CA LEU A 286 24.02 11.38 -27.47
C LEU A 286 25.41 10.80 -27.81
N LYS A 287 26.40 11.66 -28.08
CA LYS A 287 27.75 11.23 -28.47
C LYS A 287 28.34 10.22 -27.48
N GLY A 288 28.84 9.10 -28.00
CA GLY A 288 29.44 8.02 -27.21
C GLY A 288 28.43 7.09 -26.53
N TYR A 289 27.13 7.25 -26.80
CA TYR A 289 26.07 6.39 -26.31
C TYR A 289 25.26 5.79 -27.45
N LYS A 290 24.84 4.53 -27.26
CA LYS A 290 23.90 3.83 -28.13
C LYS A 290 22.51 3.82 -27.49
N LEU A 291 21.47 4.11 -28.28
CA LEU A 291 20.09 3.99 -27.83
C LEU A 291 19.68 2.51 -27.75
N GLU A 292 19.26 2.05 -26.57
CA GLU A 292 18.85 0.66 -26.33
C GLU A 292 17.34 0.49 -26.44
N TYR A 293 16.55 1.42 -25.88
CA TYR A 293 15.10 1.40 -26.03
C TYR A 293 14.46 2.77 -25.92
N THR A 294 13.24 2.86 -26.46
CA THR A 294 12.35 4.00 -26.31
C THR A 294 10.95 3.55 -25.90
N VAL A 295 10.40 4.21 -24.90
CA VAL A 295 9.04 4.02 -24.41
C VAL A 295 8.34 5.36 -24.34
N VAL A 296 7.10 5.43 -24.81
CA VAL A 296 6.22 6.59 -24.58
C VAL A 296 5.11 6.15 -23.66
N ARG A 297 4.94 6.87 -22.55
CA ARG A 297 3.93 6.56 -21.54
C ARG A 297 3.07 7.76 -21.19
N LYS A 298 1.82 7.49 -20.84
CA LYS A 298 0.90 8.43 -20.21
C LYS A 298 0.90 8.20 -18.70
N LEU A 299 1.33 9.18 -17.93
CA LEU A 299 1.24 9.17 -16.47
C LEU A 299 -0.19 9.53 -16.06
N VAL A 300 -0.88 8.61 -15.38
CA VAL A 300 -2.27 8.79 -14.96
C VAL A 300 -2.32 9.13 -13.47
N PRO A 301 -2.81 10.32 -13.09
CA PRO A 301 -2.94 10.71 -11.68
C PRO A 301 -4.06 9.94 -10.98
N ARG A 302 -3.96 9.80 -9.66
CA ARG A 302 -5.02 9.23 -8.81
C ARG A 302 -6.27 10.09 -8.75
N ASN A 303 -6.12 11.40 -8.96
CA ASN A 303 -7.23 12.33 -9.02
C ASN A 303 -7.16 13.16 -10.31
N PRO A 304 -7.73 12.66 -11.42
CA PRO A 304 -7.76 13.37 -12.69
C PRO A 304 -8.53 14.70 -12.68
N LYS A 305 -9.29 14.99 -11.61
CA LYS A 305 -9.96 16.30 -11.44
C LYS A 305 -9.04 17.36 -10.84
N LEU A 306 -7.94 16.96 -10.20
CA LEU A 306 -6.99 17.85 -9.54
C LEU A 306 -5.71 18.05 -10.37
N ASP A 307 -5.23 16.98 -10.98
CA ASP A 307 -4.03 16.98 -11.80
C ASP A 307 -4.33 16.34 -13.17
N ASP A 308 -3.74 16.90 -14.21
CA ASP A 308 -3.85 16.36 -15.57
C ASP A 308 -2.91 15.17 -15.80
N SER A 309 -3.23 14.33 -16.77
CA SER A 309 -2.33 13.28 -17.24
C SER A 309 -1.17 13.87 -18.04
N LEU A 310 0.02 13.32 -17.87
CA LEU A 310 1.24 13.80 -18.53
C LEU A 310 1.81 12.73 -19.46
N MET A 311 1.94 13.06 -20.75
CA MET A 311 2.71 12.24 -21.69
C MET A 311 4.21 12.40 -21.43
N GLN A 312 4.96 11.30 -21.52
CA GLN A 312 6.40 11.29 -21.25
C GLN A 312 7.11 10.25 -22.11
N THR A 313 8.20 10.65 -22.76
CA THR A 313 9.14 9.76 -23.42
C THR A 313 10.22 9.31 -22.44
N CYS A 314 10.59 8.04 -22.51
CA CYS A 314 11.63 7.41 -21.72
C CYS A 314 12.62 6.70 -22.65
N HIS A 315 13.87 7.16 -22.65
CA HIS A 315 14.97 6.51 -23.38
C HIS A 315 15.91 5.80 -22.41
N LEU A 316 16.50 4.69 -22.85
CA LEU A 316 17.71 4.15 -22.25
C LEU A 316 18.84 4.22 -23.27
N PHE A 317 19.94 4.83 -22.86
CA PHE A 317 21.20 4.88 -23.58
C PHE A 317 22.25 4.06 -22.83
N VAL A 318 23.12 3.37 -23.58
CA VAL A 318 24.20 2.55 -23.04
C VAL A 318 25.54 2.93 -23.68
N SER A 319 26.62 2.87 -22.90
CA SER A 319 27.98 3.16 -23.37
C SER A 319 28.99 2.27 -22.67
N GLU A 320 29.98 1.80 -23.43
CA GLU A 320 31.16 1.08 -22.93
C GLU A 320 32.47 1.84 -23.22
N GLU A 321 32.38 3.06 -23.74
CA GLU A 321 33.56 3.90 -23.97
C GLU A 321 34.30 4.21 -22.67
N ASN A 322 35.64 4.19 -22.74
CA ASN A 322 36.50 4.59 -21.63
C ASN A 322 36.31 6.08 -21.34
N VAL A 323 36.27 6.45 -20.06
CA VAL A 323 36.03 7.84 -19.64
C VAL A 323 37.18 8.41 -18.82
N GLY A 324 37.49 9.68 -19.05
CA GLY A 324 38.30 10.49 -18.14
C GLY A 324 37.49 10.96 -16.93
N PHE A 325 38.17 11.60 -15.98
CA PHE A 325 37.53 12.21 -14.80
C PHE A 325 37.34 13.71 -15.00
N THR A 326 36.23 14.23 -14.52
CA THR A 326 35.91 15.65 -14.45
C THR A 326 35.77 16.12 -13.01
N ASP A 327 35.85 17.44 -12.80
CA ASP A 327 35.36 18.05 -11.57
C ASP A 327 33.81 17.97 -11.49
N VAL A 328 33.24 18.42 -10.35
CA VAL A 328 31.78 18.46 -10.13
C VAL A 328 31.03 19.37 -11.10
N ASN A 329 31.73 20.26 -11.79
CA ASN A 329 31.17 21.18 -12.80
C ASN A 329 31.26 20.62 -14.22
N GLY A 330 31.76 19.39 -14.39
CA GLY A 330 31.87 18.73 -15.69
C GLY A 330 33.03 19.20 -16.56
N GLN A 331 34.00 19.94 -16.01
CA GLN A 331 35.22 20.31 -16.74
C GLN A 331 36.24 19.17 -16.69
N LEU A 332 36.77 18.78 -17.86
CA LEU A 332 37.85 17.81 -18.00
C LEU A 332 39.09 18.31 -17.23
N ALA A 333 39.54 17.50 -16.26
CA ALA A 333 40.80 17.77 -15.57
C ALA A 333 41.95 17.57 -16.57
N ASN A 334 42.61 18.66 -16.95
CA ASN A 334 43.68 18.78 -17.95
C ASN A 334 43.22 18.65 -19.41
N GLN A 335 42.96 19.78 -20.08
CA GLN A 335 43.15 19.85 -21.53
C GLN A 335 44.67 19.87 -21.79
N PRO A 336 45.24 18.88 -22.51
CA PRO A 336 46.56 19.07 -23.09
C PRO A 336 46.46 20.18 -24.14
N GLN A 337 47.37 21.15 -24.06
CA GLN A 337 47.37 22.32 -24.94
C GLN A 337 47.92 22.02 -26.34
N ASP A 338 48.21 20.77 -26.69
CA ASP A 338 48.77 20.41 -27.99
C ASP A 338 48.07 19.18 -28.60
N HIS A 339 47.69 19.33 -29.86
CA HIS A 339 47.15 18.29 -30.71
C HIS A 339 48.22 17.24 -31.03
N GLN A 340 48.24 16.12 -30.31
CA GLN A 340 48.66 14.78 -30.76
C GLN A 340 49.00 13.92 -29.53
N GLU A 341 48.00 13.23 -28.97
CA GLU A 341 48.21 11.96 -28.28
C GLU A 341 46.86 11.24 -28.23
N GLU A 342 46.82 10.05 -28.83
CA GLU A 342 45.64 9.20 -28.82
C GLU A 342 45.31 8.76 -27.39
N ASN A 343 44.01 8.65 -27.12
CA ASN A 343 43.37 8.62 -25.82
C ASN A 343 43.61 7.29 -25.05
N GLU A 344 44.86 6.94 -24.70
CA GLU A 344 45.22 5.69 -24.00
C GLU A 344 45.00 5.73 -22.47
N GLY A 345 44.43 6.81 -21.90
CA GLY A 345 44.37 7.03 -20.44
C GLY A 345 43.00 6.88 -19.73
N GLY A 346 41.93 6.48 -20.42
CA GLY A 346 40.58 6.42 -19.83
C GLY A 346 40.29 5.19 -18.96
N VAL A 347 39.41 5.33 -17.95
CA VAL A 347 38.96 4.20 -17.12
C VAL A 347 37.87 3.42 -17.85
N LYS A 348 37.99 2.10 -17.88
CA LYS A 348 36.96 1.20 -18.40
C LYS A 348 35.72 1.22 -17.50
N VAL A 349 34.60 1.66 -18.06
CA VAL A 349 33.31 1.75 -17.37
C VAL A 349 32.18 1.25 -18.26
N GLU A 350 31.08 0.85 -17.63
CA GLU A 350 29.79 0.69 -18.33
C GLU A 350 28.84 1.78 -17.85
N ARG A 351 28.20 2.50 -18.75
CA ARG A 351 27.29 3.61 -18.43
C ARG A 351 25.89 3.31 -18.94
N TYR A 352 24.91 3.47 -18.06
CA TYR A 352 23.49 3.25 -18.33
C TYR A 352 22.72 4.53 -17.99
N LEU A 353 22.22 5.20 -19.01
CA LEU A 353 21.62 6.52 -18.91
C LEU A 353 20.14 6.46 -19.28
N VAL A 354 19.27 6.64 -18.30
CA VAL A 354 17.82 6.71 -18.51
C VAL A 354 17.40 8.18 -18.55
N ILE A 355 16.70 8.59 -19.61
CA ILE A 355 16.23 9.96 -19.78
C ILE A 355 14.70 9.98 -19.84
N TYR A 356 14.08 10.85 -19.04
CA TYR A 356 12.65 11.11 -19.02
C TYR A 356 12.37 12.52 -19.55
N ILE A 357 11.59 12.60 -20.64
CA ILE A 357 11.22 13.83 -21.32
C ILE A 357 9.70 14.01 -21.22
N PRO A 358 9.18 14.87 -20.33
CA PRO A 358 7.75 15.21 -20.33
C PRO A 358 7.36 15.92 -21.64
N HIS A 359 6.19 15.60 -22.19
CA HIS A 359 5.70 16.18 -23.44
C HIS A 359 5.00 17.52 -23.18
N VAL A 360 5.75 18.47 -22.63
CA VAL A 360 5.28 19.83 -22.37
C VAL A 360 6.25 20.84 -22.96
N SER A 361 5.79 22.07 -23.15
CA SER A 361 6.66 23.15 -23.61
C SER A 361 6.78 24.27 -22.56
N HIS A 362 5.80 24.40 -21.65
CA HIS A 362 5.78 25.41 -20.60
C HIS A 362 5.79 24.77 -19.19
N PRO A 363 6.44 25.38 -18.18
CA PRO A 363 6.47 24.86 -16.80
C PRO A 363 5.09 24.80 -16.10
N ASP A 364 4.10 25.55 -16.58
CA ASP A 364 2.74 25.54 -16.03
C ASP A 364 1.92 24.32 -16.47
N GLU A 365 2.35 23.65 -17.53
CA GLU A 365 1.75 22.39 -17.99
C GLU A 365 2.25 21.18 -17.18
N ILE A 366 3.28 21.36 -16.33
CA ILE A 366 3.79 20.29 -15.46
C ILE A 366 2.83 20.09 -14.28
N PRO A 367 2.20 18.90 -14.14
CA PRO A 367 1.32 18.60 -13.02
C PRO A 367 2.07 18.54 -11.69
N PHE A 368 1.34 18.67 -10.57
CA PHE A 368 1.95 18.78 -9.23
C PHE A 368 2.82 17.58 -8.85
N TYR A 369 2.47 16.39 -9.36
CA TYR A 369 3.16 15.14 -9.05
C TYR A 369 4.50 14.95 -9.77
N HIS A 370 4.82 15.78 -10.78
CA HIS A 370 6.04 15.68 -11.56
C HIS A 370 7.00 16.85 -11.21
N PRO A 371 8.34 16.63 -11.18
CA PRO A 371 9.27 17.74 -11.02
C PRO A 371 9.12 18.75 -12.17
N LYS A 372 9.13 20.06 -11.87
CA LYS A 372 9.07 21.15 -12.85
C LYS A 372 10.39 21.30 -13.61
N VAL A 373 10.67 20.35 -14.50
CA VAL A 373 11.89 20.27 -15.32
C VAL A 373 11.52 19.95 -16.76
N ARG A 374 12.38 20.34 -17.71
CA ARG A 374 12.24 20.02 -19.13
C ARG A 374 12.61 18.56 -19.41
N ALA A 375 13.57 18.02 -18.66
CA ALA A 375 13.95 16.62 -18.69
C ALA A 375 14.66 16.21 -17.39
N LEU A 376 14.65 14.90 -17.11
CA LEU A 376 15.34 14.26 -15.99
C LEU A 376 16.19 13.11 -16.52
N ALA A 377 17.44 13.03 -16.12
CA ALA A 377 18.35 11.95 -16.46
C ALA A 377 18.84 11.21 -15.21
N ILE A 378 18.91 9.88 -15.31
CA ILE A 378 19.40 8.96 -14.29
C ILE A 378 20.57 8.22 -14.91
N LEU A 379 21.78 8.51 -14.45
CA LEU A 379 23.00 7.89 -14.95
C LEU A 379 23.56 6.93 -13.91
N TYR A 380 23.71 5.66 -14.31
CA TYR A 380 24.43 4.65 -13.55
C TYR A 380 25.75 4.31 -14.26
N THR A 381 26.87 4.57 -13.59
CA THR A 381 28.21 4.23 -14.06
C THR A 381 28.75 3.06 -13.24
N TYR A 382 29.03 1.94 -13.89
CA TYR A 382 29.55 0.72 -13.28
C TYR A 382 31.04 0.55 -13.60
N PHE A 383 31.81 0.07 -12.62
CA PHE A 383 33.25 -0.17 -12.73
C PHE A 383 33.53 -1.68 -12.69
N PRO A 384 33.69 -2.36 -13.85
CA PRO A 384 33.83 -3.82 -13.92
C PRO A 384 35.06 -4.36 -13.20
N SER A 385 36.16 -3.58 -13.17
CA SER A 385 37.43 -3.96 -12.56
C SER A 385 37.52 -3.66 -11.05
N GLY A 386 36.43 -3.16 -10.44
CA GLY A 386 36.41 -2.68 -9.06
C GLY A 386 37.20 -1.39 -8.85
N PRO A 387 37.11 -0.75 -7.67
CA PRO A 387 37.97 0.38 -7.31
C PRO A 387 39.44 -0.05 -7.46
N SER A 388 40.24 0.68 -8.21
CA SER A 388 41.67 0.41 -8.32
C SER A 388 42.33 0.40 -6.94
N GLY A 389 42.75 -0.78 -6.45
CA GLY A 389 43.63 -0.96 -5.28
C GLY A 389 43.19 -2.01 -4.26
N SER A 390 43.39 -3.30 -4.55
CA SER A 390 43.62 -4.29 -3.47
C SER A 390 45.14 -4.37 -3.21
N PRO A 391 45.64 -4.27 -1.98
CA PRO A 391 47.09 -4.29 -1.69
C PRO A 391 47.80 -5.62 -1.93
N ASN A 392 47.07 -6.68 -2.29
CA ASN A 392 47.60 -8.04 -2.31
C ASN A 392 47.76 -8.59 -3.74
N SER A 393 48.74 -8.08 -4.47
CA SER A 393 49.45 -8.84 -5.51
C SER A 393 50.89 -8.32 -5.62
N PRO A 394 51.91 -9.17 -5.43
CA PRO A 394 53.30 -8.74 -5.44
C PRO A 394 53.78 -8.59 -6.89
N SER A 395 53.78 -7.37 -7.42
CA SER A 395 54.54 -7.05 -8.64
C SER A 395 55.82 -6.34 -8.26
N SER A 396 56.92 -7.07 -8.39
CA SER A 396 58.29 -6.55 -8.35
C SER A 396 58.55 -5.59 -9.50
N SER A 397 58.84 -4.32 -9.21
CA SER A 397 59.97 -3.59 -9.79
C SER A 397 59.96 -2.12 -9.34
N SER A 398 61.14 -1.68 -8.94
CA SER A 398 61.51 -0.33 -8.54
C SER A 398 61.48 0.63 -9.73
N SER A 399 60.90 1.83 -9.56
CA SER A 399 61.62 3.12 -9.61
C SER A 399 60.72 4.32 -9.96
N SER A 400 61.09 5.45 -9.36
CA SER A 400 60.77 6.84 -9.71
C SER A 400 59.44 7.44 -9.24
N SER A 401 59.60 8.58 -8.59
CA SER A 401 58.63 9.48 -8.00
C SER A 401 57.75 10.17 -9.04
N SER A 402 56.43 10.01 -8.92
CA SER A 402 55.50 11.09 -9.21
C SER A 402 54.31 11.00 -8.25
N THR A 403 54.03 12.09 -7.57
CA THR A 403 52.89 12.24 -6.66
C THR A 403 51.61 12.35 -7.49
N THR A 404 51.03 11.21 -7.87
CA THR A 404 49.67 11.15 -8.41
C THR A 404 48.71 10.86 -7.25
N THR A 405 47.91 11.86 -6.89
CA THR A 405 46.80 11.75 -5.93
C THR A 405 45.79 10.72 -6.45
N THR A 406 45.85 9.52 -5.90
CA THR A 406 44.98 8.38 -6.22
C THR A 406 43.53 8.75 -5.94
N THR A 407 42.77 8.93 -7.03
CA THR A 407 41.34 9.26 -7.04
C THR A 407 40.56 7.95 -6.93
N SER A 408 40.46 7.33 -5.75
CA SER A 408 39.77 6.06 -5.60
C SER A 408 38.26 6.28 -5.34
N ILE A 409 37.42 5.91 -6.32
CA ILE A 409 35.97 5.79 -6.10
C ILE A 409 35.74 4.51 -5.29
N PRO A 410 35.22 4.59 -4.04
CA PRO A 410 35.20 3.45 -3.11
C PRO A 410 34.07 2.43 -3.38
N ALA A 411 33.38 2.53 -4.51
CA ALA A 411 32.16 1.78 -4.81
C ALA A 411 32.23 1.08 -6.17
N THR A 412 31.48 -0.01 -6.33
CA THR A 412 31.45 -0.74 -7.61
C THR A 412 30.69 0.01 -8.71
N GLY A 413 30.02 1.11 -8.36
CA GLY A 413 29.34 2.00 -9.28
C GLY A 413 28.98 3.35 -8.66
N LEU A 414 28.50 4.26 -9.50
CA LEU A 414 28.02 5.60 -9.16
C LEU A 414 26.63 5.81 -9.76
N LEU A 415 25.70 6.32 -8.96
CA LEU A 415 24.36 6.72 -9.38
C LEU A 415 24.24 8.23 -9.31
N SER A 416 23.87 8.87 -10.42
CA SER A 416 23.68 10.32 -10.48
C SER A 416 22.35 10.72 -11.12
N ILE A 417 21.81 11.84 -10.67
CA ILE A 417 20.57 12.45 -11.16
C ILE A 417 20.89 13.82 -11.72
N HIS A 418 20.44 14.06 -12.95
CA HIS A 418 20.64 15.33 -13.67
C HIS A 418 19.30 15.91 -14.11
N TYR A 419 19.18 17.23 -14.13
CA TYR A 419 18.01 17.93 -14.63
C TYR A 419 18.36 18.87 -15.77
N THR A 420 17.47 18.94 -16.76
CA THR A 420 17.36 20.08 -17.67
C THR A 420 16.29 21.01 -17.12
N LEU A 421 16.71 22.19 -16.66
CA LEU A 421 15.81 23.16 -16.02
C LEU A 421 15.08 24.03 -17.05
N PHE A 422 13.92 24.57 -16.66
CA PHE A 422 13.34 25.67 -17.42
C PHE A 422 14.15 26.95 -17.15
N PRO A 423 14.40 27.80 -18.16
CA PRO A 423 15.13 29.06 -17.96
C PRO A 423 14.54 29.95 -16.87
N THR A 424 13.23 29.88 -16.66
CA THR A 424 12.49 30.67 -15.65
C THR A 424 12.42 30.00 -14.28
N HIS A 425 12.83 28.74 -14.13
CA HIS A 425 12.71 27.96 -12.89
C HIS A 425 14.04 27.28 -12.55
N PRO A 426 14.94 27.98 -11.82
CA PRO A 426 16.22 27.42 -11.41
C PRO A 426 16.04 26.28 -10.39
N LEU A 427 17.13 25.57 -10.11
CA LEU A 427 17.14 24.49 -9.14
C LEU A 427 16.74 25.02 -7.75
N ASP A 428 15.71 24.43 -7.15
CA ASP A 428 15.22 24.79 -5.82
C ASP A 428 15.33 23.60 -4.84
N ASN A 429 15.02 23.86 -3.56
CA ASN A 429 15.04 22.84 -2.51
C ASN A 429 14.03 21.70 -2.74
N ARG A 430 12.96 21.93 -3.51
CA ARG A 430 11.97 20.89 -3.82
C ARG A 430 12.53 19.94 -4.87
N LEU A 431 13.13 20.46 -5.93
CA LEU A 431 13.79 19.71 -6.99
C LEU A 431 14.95 18.89 -6.43
N SER A 432 15.81 19.49 -5.59
CA SER A 432 16.92 18.78 -4.95
C SER A 432 16.45 17.61 -4.07
N ARG A 433 15.40 17.80 -3.26
CA ARG A 433 14.80 16.72 -2.46
C ARG A 433 14.13 15.65 -3.32
N THR A 434 13.53 16.04 -4.44
CA THR A 434 12.90 15.11 -5.38
C THR A 434 13.94 14.22 -6.05
N ALA A 435 15.06 14.80 -6.51
CA ALA A 435 16.20 14.05 -7.04
C ALA A 435 16.80 13.09 -6.00
N LEU A 436 16.97 13.56 -4.76
CA LEU A 436 17.49 12.75 -3.67
C LEU A 436 16.59 11.55 -3.39
N LYS A 437 15.27 11.78 -3.33
CA LYS A 437 14.32 10.70 -3.06
C LYS A 437 14.29 9.67 -4.18
N LEU A 438 14.38 10.12 -5.43
CA LEU A 438 14.46 9.25 -6.59
C LEU A 438 15.70 8.36 -6.54
N ALA A 439 16.89 8.94 -6.28
CA ALA A 439 18.14 8.20 -6.15
C ALA A 439 18.09 7.19 -4.99
N GLU A 440 17.53 7.57 -3.85
CA GLU A 440 17.36 6.69 -2.68
C GLU A 440 16.46 5.49 -3.03
N ILE A 441 15.33 5.72 -3.69
CA ILE A 441 14.40 4.65 -4.11
C ILE A 441 15.10 3.68 -5.06
N ILE A 442 15.81 4.20 -6.07
CA ILE A 442 16.52 3.37 -7.05
C ILE A 442 17.59 2.52 -6.35
N HIS A 443 18.42 3.14 -5.51
CA HIS A 443 19.47 2.46 -4.77
C HIS A 443 18.88 1.37 -3.86
N LYS A 444 17.85 1.70 -3.06
CA LYS A 444 17.17 0.77 -2.15
C LYS A 444 16.58 -0.43 -2.91
N HIS A 445 15.91 -0.19 -4.03
CA HIS A 445 15.27 -1.26 -4.81
C HIS A 445 16.31 -2.13 -5.53
N ALA A 446 17.39 -1.55 -6.06
CA ALA A 446 18.44 -2.30 -6.74
C ALA A 446 19.19 -3.20 -5.75
N ARG A 447 19.59 -2.65 -4.60
CA ARG A 447 20.19 -3.42 -3.50
C ARG A 447 19.28 -4.51 -2.97
N GLY A 448 18.00 -4.20 -2.76
CA GLY A 448 17.02 -5.19 -2.33
C GLY A 448 16.97 -6.38 -3.28
N ARG A 449 16.89 -6.12 -4.60
CA ARG A 449 16.89 -7.20 -5.62
C ARG A 449 18.20 -7.99 -5.64
N GLN A 450 19.33 -7.32 -5.51
CA GLN A 450 20.63 -7.99 -5.40
C GLN A 450 20.73 -8.89 -4.17
N ALA A 451 20.15 -8.46 -3.05
CA ALA A 451 20.04 -9.26 -1.83
C ALA A 451 18.97 -10.37 -1.90
N GLY A 452 18.35 -10.58 -3.07
CA GLY A 452 17.35 -11.63 -3.28
C GLY A 452 15.92 -11.25 -2.86
N TYR A 453 15.61 -9.95 -2.66
CA TYR A 453 14.24 -9.50 -2.41
C TYR A 453 13.31 -9.93 -3.54
N LYS A 454 12.26 -10.68 -3.18
CA LYS A 454 11.15 -11.01 -4.06
C LYS A 454 9.90 -10.28 -3.60
N LYS A 455 9.15 -9.72 -4.55
CA LYS A 455 7.84 -9.13 -4.27
C LYS A 455 6.93 -10.23 -3.72
N ARG A 456 6.27 -9.98 -2.59
CA ARG A 456 5.40 -10.96 -1.89
C ARG A 456 3.93 -10.82 -2.24
N VAL A 457 3.54 -9.59 -2.60
CA VAL A 457 2.16 -9.21 -2.87
C VAL A 457 2.04 -8.96 -4.36
N HIS A 458 1.32 -9.83 -5.03
CA HIS A 458 1.00 -9.70 -6.45
C HIS A 458 -0.43 -9.21 -6.56
N HIS A 459 -0.58 -8.01 -7.11
CA HIS A 459 -1.89 -7.44 -7.42
C HIS A 459 -2.23 -7.79 -8.87
N ASP A 460 -3.50 -7.58 -9.23
CA ASP A 460 -3.98 -7.62 -10.60
C ASP A 460 -3.78 -9.02 -11.24
N GLN A 461 -4.01 -10.06 -10.44
CA GLN A 461 -3.86 -11.47 -10.85
C GLN A 461 -5.11 -12.00 -11.54
N ILE A 462 -6.29 -11.56 -11.08
CA ILE A 462 -7.57 -11.97 -11.64
C ILE A 462 -8.07 -10.90 -12.62
N ILE A 463 -8.04 -9.63 -12.21
CA ILE A 463 -8.49 -8.49 -13.02
C ILE A 463 -7.30 -7.56 -13.31
N PRO A 464 -7.03 -7.21 -14.58
CA PRO A 464 -5.96 -6.28 -14.93
C PRO A 464 -6.10 -4.90 -14.27
N GLN A 465 -4.96 -4.30 -13.88
CA GLN A 465 -4.90 -3.03 -13.16
C GLN A 465 -5.73 -1.93 -13.82
N LYS A 466 -5.61 -1.78 -15.16
CA LYS A 466 -6.30 -0.74 -15.92
C LYS A 466 -7.82 -0.88 -15.80
N ARG A 467 -8.36 -2.07 -16.10
CA ARG A 467 -9.81 -2.35 -16.04
C ARG A 467 -10.38 -2.07 -14.65
N PHE A 468 -9.72 -2.59 -13.61
CA PHE A 468 -10.13 -2.31 -12.23
C PHE A 468 -10.14 -0.81 -11.92
N GLN A 469 -9.05 -0.09 -12.23
CA GLN A 469 -8.91 1.32 -11.89
C GLN A 469 -9.90 2.21 -12.67
N ASP A 470 -10.21 1.87 -13.91
CA ASP A 470 -11.18 2.61 -14.73
C ASP A 470 -12.60 2.49 -14.16
N THR A 471 -13.01 1.26 -13.85
CA THR A 471 -14.32 1.00 -13.19
C THR A 471 -14.37 1.63 -11.80
N TYR A 472 -13.30 1.52 -11.01
CA TYR A 472 -13.22 2.17 -9.70
C TYR A 472 -13.31 3.71 -9.80
N ALA A 473 -12.61 4.32 -10.77
CA ALA A 473 -12.68 5.77 -10.98
C ALA A 473 -14.09 6.22 -11.41
N HIS A 474 -14.76 5.44 -12.26
CA HIS A 474 -16.15 5.67 -12.63
C HIS A 474 -17.08 5.63 -11.41
N LEU A 475 -17.03 4.54 -10.64
CA LEU A 475 -17.87 4.37 -9.44
C LEU A 475 -17.59 5.46 -8.40
N LYS A 476 -16.32 5.78 -8.15
CA LYS A 476 -15.91 6.86 -7.24
C LYS A 476 -16.44 8.22 -7.70
N GLY A 477 -16.33 8.52 -9.00
CA GLY A 477 -16.85 9.77 -9.57
C GLY A 477 -18.37 9.89 -9.48
N LYS A 478 -19.09 8.76 -9.58
CA LYS A 478 -20.55 8.67 -9.57
C LYS A 478 -21.15 8.70 -8.17
N TYR A 479 -20.56 8.00 -7.20
CA TYR A 479 -21.20 7.73 -5.92
C TYR A 479 -20.50 8.33 -4.70
N ALA A 480 -19.18 8.51 -4.73
CA ALA A 480 -18.44 8.73 -3.48
C ALA A 480 -18.86 9.98 -2.71
N LYS A 481 -19.08 11.10 -3.41
CA LYS A 481 -19.41 12.38 -2.76
C LYS A 481 -20.68 12.25 -1.92
N ASP A 482 -21.77 11.85 -2.58
CA ASP A 482 -23.08 11.78 -1.94
C ASP A 482 -23.14 10.70 -0.84
N LEU A 483 -22.44 9.57 -1.02
CA LEU A 483 -22.36 8.51 -0.01
C LEU A 483 -21.58 8.95 1.24
N ILE A 484 -20.51 9.73 1.07
CA ILE A 484 -19.73 10.27 2.20
C ILE A 484 -20.53 11.34 2.93
N GLU A 485 -21.17 12.26 2.20
CA GLU A 485 -22.00 13.33 2.78
C GLU A 485 -23.23 12.77 3.52
N GLY A 486 -23.82 11.68 3.02
CA GLY A 486 -24.99 11.02 3.62
C GLY A 486 -24.66 9.96 4.67
N TRP A 487 -23.40 9.76 5.06
CA TRP A 487 -23.00 8.65 5.92
C TRP A 487 -23.53 8.79 7.35
N VAL A 488 -24.12 7.71 7.88
CA VAL A 488 -24.76 7.70 9.21
C VAL A 488 -24.21 6.66 10.18
N GLU A 489 -23.26 5.82 9.75
CA GLU A 489 -22.58 4.90 10.66
C GLU A 489 -21.50 5.62 11.46
N GLN A 490 -21.13 5.05 12.60
CA GLN A 490 -20.04 5.58 13.44
C GLN A 490 -18.65 5.41 12.80
N THR A 491 -18.55 4.56 11.78
CA THR A 491 -17.28 4.27 11.12
C THR A 491 -16.90 5.38 10.13
N PRO A 492 -15.60 5.58 9.84
CA PRO A 492 -15.17 6.62 8.92
C PRO A 492 -15.66 6.39 7.48
N PRO A 493 -16.43 7.31 6.87
CA PRO A 493 -17.00 7.11 5.53
C PRO A 493 -15.93 6.95 4.46
N GLU A 494 -14.83 7.69 4.53
CA GLU A 494 -13.75 7.63 3.54
C GLU A 494 -13.09 6.25 3.51
N LYS A 495 -13.11 5.50 4.62
CA LYS A 495 -12.59 4.15 4.63
C LYS A 495 -13.59 3.18 3.99
N HIS A 496 -14.82 3.16 4.48
CA HIS A 496 -15.81 2.14 4.10
C HIS A 496 -16.41 2.38 2.70
N VAL A 497 -16.70 3.64 2.34
CA VAL A 497 -17.22 3.97 1.00
C VAL A 497 -16.18 3.61 -0.07
N PHE A 498 -14.90 3.96 0.11
CA PHE A 498 -13.88 3.64 -0.87
C PHE A 498 -13.50 2.16 -0.91
N GLU A 499 -13.66 1.44 0.21
CA GLU A 499 -13.51 -0.02 0.29
C GLU A 499 -14.61 -0.71 -0.53
N ASP A 500 -15.88 -0.41 -0.27
CA ASP A 500 -17.01 -1.02 -0.97
C ASP A 500 -17.04 -0.65 -2.46
N LEU A 501 -16.66 0.58 -2.83
CA LEU A 501 -16.50 0.96 -4.25
C LEU A 501 -15.39 0.15 -4.94
N GLY A 502 -14.31 -0.17 -4.22
CA GLY A 502 -13.23 -1.01 -4.75
C GLY A 502 -13.67 -2.45 -4.92
N ILE A 503 -14.40 -3.01 -3.95
CA ILE A 503 -14.95 -4.37 -4.04
C ILE A 503 -15.97 -4.46 -5.18
N ALA A 504 -16.85 -3.46 -5.31
CA ALA A 504 -17.81 -3.38 -6.41
C ALA A 504 -17.10 -3.34 -7.77
N ALA A 505 -16.08 -2.50 -7.93
CA ALA A 505 -15.31 -2.44 -9.18
C ALA A 505 -14.67 -3.78 -9.55
N PHE A 506 -14.12 -4.50 -8.57
CA PHE A 506 -13.55 -5.83 -8.79
C PHE A 506 -14.63 -6.84 -9.21
N LEU A 507 -15.76 -6.89 -8.49
CA LEU A 507 -16.86 -7.80 -8.76
C LEU A 507 -17.50 -7.56 -10.13
N GLU A 508 -17.72 -6.31 -10.51
CA GLU A 508 -18.26 -5.98 -11.83
C GLU A 508 -17.37 -6.52 -12.95
N GLU A 509 -16.07 -6.28 -12.89
CA GLU A 509 -15.13 -6.78 -13.92
C GLU A 509 -15.02 -8.30 -13.90
N LEU A 510 -15.04 -8.91 -12.71
CA LEU A 510 -15.07 -10.36 -12.55
C LEU A 510 -16.30 -10.98 -13.22
N TRP A 511 -17.47 -10.40 -13.01
CA TRP A 511 -18.73 -10.89 -13.58
C TRP A 511 -18.82 -10.62 -15.09
N VAL A 512 -18.25 -9.51 -15.57
CA VAL A 512 -18.09 -9.29 -17.02
C VAL A 512 -17.29 -10.41 -17.67
N ASP A 513 -16.21 -10.87 -17.02
CA ASP A 513 -15.40 -11.99 -17.54
C ASP A 513 -16.13 -13.34 -17.43
N MET A 514 -16.88 -13.57 -16.34
CA MET A 514 -17.60 -14.83 -16.12
C MET A 514 -18.83 -14.99 -17.01
N TYR A 515 -19.57 -13.91 -17.28
CA TYR A 515 -20.92 -13.99 -17.87
C TYR A 515 -21.04 -13.26 -19.23
N GLY A 516 -20.02 -12.49 -19.65
CA GLY A 516 -20.05 -11.68 -20.87
C GLY A 516 -19.91 -12.45 -22.20
N GLY A 517 -19.50 -13.72 -22.13
CA GLY A 517 -19.27 -14.61 -23.26
C GLY A 517 -17.94 -14.35 -23.98
N GLY A 518 -17.16 -15.41 -24.24
CA GLY A 518 -15.92 -15.39 -25.02
C GLY A 518 -14.69 -15.88 -24.24
N ASN A 519 -14.32 -17.16 -24.42
CA ASN A 519 -12.98 -17.67 -24.07
C ASN A 519 -12.01 -17.27 -25.17
N GLY A 520 -11.30 -16.16 -25.02
CA GLY A 520 -10.25 -15.77 -25.96
C GLY A 520 -9.56 -14.49 -25.51
N GLU A 521 -8.25 -14.60 -25.29
CA GLU A 521 -7.32 -13.52 -24.94
C GLU A 521 -7.65 -12.23 -25.70
N GLU A 522 -8.08 -11.19 -24.98
CA GLU A 522 -8.22 -9.84 -25.53
C GLU A 522 -6.83 -9.33 -25.91
N LYS A 523 -6.51 -9.32 -27.21
CA LYS A 523 -5.39 -8.52 -27.72
C LYS A 523 -5.70 -7.05 -27.47
N ALA A 524 -4.97 -6.46 -26.54
CA ALA A 524 -4.99 -5.02 -26.25
C ALA A 524 -4.57 -4.23 -27.50
N GLY A 525 -5.54 -3.79 -28.30
CA GLY A 525 -5.36 -2.86 -29.41
C GLY A 525 -6.51 -1.86 -29.39
N GLU A 526 -6.21 -0.61 -29.04
CA GLU A 526 -7.21 0.46 -28.97
C GLU A 526 -7.54 0.98 -30.38
N SER A 527 -8.74 0.69 -30.86
CA SER A 527 -9.48 1.53 -31.81
C SER A 527 -10.77 2.02 -31.14
N GLU A 528 -11.33 3.16 -31.59
CA GLU A 528 -12.60 3.69 -31.03
C GLU A 528 -13.79 2.72 -31.17
N GLU A 529 -13.68 1.72 -32.05
CA GLU A 529 -14.64 0.62 -32.21
C GLU A 529 -14.71 -0.31 -30.97
N GLY A 530 -13.65 -0.38 -30.15
CA GLY A 530 -13.57 -1.28 -28.99
C GLY A 530 -14.43 -0.87 -27.78
N LYS A 531 -14.81 0.41 -27.65
CA LYS A 531 -15.70 0.86 -26.56
C LYS A 531 -17.13 0.31 -26.71
N GLY A 532 -17.61 0.18 -27.95
CA GLY A 532 -18.91 -0.41 -28.25
C GLY A 532 -18.97 -1.88 -27.84
N ASP A 533 -17.89 -2.63 -28.07
CA ASP A 533 -17.81 -4.04 -27.74
C ASP A 533 -17.71 -4.30 -26.22
N ALA A 534 -16.93 -3.48 -25.49
CA ALA A 534 -16.83 -3.60 -24.03
C ALA A 534 -18.17 -3.35 -23.32
N GLU A 535 -18.90 -2.31 -23.71
CA GLU A 535 -20.23 -2.01 -23.17
C GLU A 535 -21.24 -3.10 -23.55
N GLN A 536 -21.16 -3.64 -24.76
CA GLN A 536 -22.01 -4.75 -25.19
C GLN A 536 -21.70 -6.03 -24.40
N LYS A 537 -20.42 -6.35 -24.14
CA LYS A 537 -19.99 -7.47 -23.29
C LYS A 537 -20.55 -7.33 -21.88
N ARG A 538 -20.50 -6.14 -21.29
CA ARG A 538 -21.09 -5.86 -19.98
C ARG A 538 -22.60 -6.09 -19.96
N LYS A 539 -23.33 -5.59 -20.96
CA LYS A 539 -24.79 -5.82 -21.06
C LYS A 539 -25.13 -7.31 -21.22
N ARG A 540 -24.36 -8.05 -22.02
CA ARG A 540 -24.50 -9.52 -22.12
C ARG A 540 -24.26 -10.19 -20.76
N ALA A 541 -23.21 -9.78 -20.06
CA ALA A 541 -22.89 -10.30 -18.74
C ALA A 541 -24.03 -10.07 -17.73
N GLN A 542 -24.59 -8.86 -17.70
CA GLN A 542 -25.73 -8.53 -16.85
C GLN A 542 -26.97 -9.35 -17.21
N GLY A 543 -27.25 -9.57 -18.50
CA GLY A 543 -28.36 -10.40 -18.95
C GLY A 543 -28.22 -11.89 -18.61
N ASN A 544 -26.98 -12.39 -18.54
CA ASN A 544 -26.67 -13.78 -18.20
C ASN A 544 -26.40 -14.00 -16.69
N PHE A 545 -26.42 -12.94 -15.89
CA PHE A 545 -26.02 -13.00 -14.50
C PHE A 545 -27.10 -13.70 -13.65
N PRO A 546 -26.76 -14.78 -12.92
CA PRO A 546 -27.74 -15.54 -12.13
C PRO A 546 -28.22 -14.82 -10.87
N GLY A 547 -27.58 -13.70 -10.52
CA GLY A 547 -27.81 -12.95 -9.29
C GLY A 547 -26.76 -13.22 -8.22
N PHE A 548 -26.71 -12.38 -7.19
CA PHE A 548 -25.83 -12.57 -6.04
C PHE A 548 -26.54 -12.53 -4.69
N VAL A 549 -25.87 -13.09 -3.68
CA VAL A 549 -26.19 -12.89 -2.26
C VAL A 549 -24.94 -12.45 -1.50
N ASP A 550 -25.05 -11.37 -0.72
CA ASP A 550 -24.00 -10.94 0.23
C ASP A 550 -24.34 -11.42 1.64
N ILE A 551 -23.58 -12.42 2.12
CA ILE A 551 -23.78 -13.06 3.42
C ILE A 551 -22.97 -12.29 4.47
N GLY A 552 -23.64 -11.52 5.33
CA GLY A 552 -22.96 -10.56 6.23
C GLY A 552 -22.73 -9.20 5.58
N CYS A 553 -23.75 -8.68 4.89
CA CYS A 553 -23.65 -7.44 4.11
C CYS A 553 -23.44 -6.15 4.94
N GLY A 554 -23.49 -6.22 6.27
CA GLY A 554 -23.20 -5.12 7.17
C GLY A 554 -23.99 -3.85 6.84
N ASN A 555 -23.28 -2.80 6.43
CA ASN A 555 -23.87 -1.50 6.08
C ASN A 555 -24.75 -1.53 4.80
N GLY A 556 -24.73 -2.62 4.02
CA GLY A 556 -25.57 -2.81 2.83
C GLY A 556 -25.15 -1.99 1.60
N LEU A 557 -24.06 -1.21 1.68
CA LEU A 557 -23.61 -0.32 0.63
C LEU A 557 -23.18 -1.06 -0.63
N LEU A 558 -22.39 -2.13 -0.49
CA LEU A 558 -21.95 -2.95 -1.61
C LEU A 558 -23.15 -3.49 -2.42
N VAL A 559 -24.14 -4.08 -1.73
CA VAL A 559 -25.38 -4.59 -2.33
C VAL A 559 -26.12 -3.49 -3.09
N SER A 560 -26.22 -2.30 -2.50
CA SER A 560 -26.90 -1.15 -3.09
C SER A 560 -26.20 -0.65 -4.36
N ILE A 561 -24.86 -0.53 -4.34
CA ILE A 561 -24.05 -0.12 -5.49
C ILE A 561 -24.21 -1.11 -6.64
N LEU A 562 -24.06 -2.40 -6.38
CA LEU A 562 -24.12 -3.45 -7.41
C LEU A 562 -25.50 -3.49 -8.08
N ASN A 563 -26.58 -3.40 -7.30
CA ASN A 563 -27.95 -3.29 -7.83
C ASN A 563 -28.13 -2.01 -8.66
N ALA A 564 -27.61 -0.87 -8.21
CA ALA A 564 -27.68 0.39 -8.96
C ALA A 564 -26.85 0.36 -10.26
N GLN A 565 -25.87 -0.54 -10.35
CA GLN A 565 -25.04 -0.79 -11.53
C GLN A 565 -25.65 -1.86 -12.47
N GLY A 566 -26.82 -2.40 -12.14
CA GLY A 566 -27.55 -3.36 -12.98
C GLY A 566 -27.27 -4.83 -12.67
N TRP A 567 -26.59 -5.13 -11.56
CA TRP A 567 -26.36 -6.49 -11.09
C TRP A 567 -27.37 -6.83 -10.01
N SER A 568 -28.36 -7.66 -10.33
CA SER A 568 -29.46 -7.98 -9.40
C SER A 568 -28.98 -8.89 -8.26
N GLY A 569 -29.29 -8.53 -7.02
CA GLY A 569 -28.98 -9.37 -5.87
C GLY A 569 -29.51 -8.80 -4.57
N TRP A 570 -29.28 -9.53 -3.49
CA TRP A 570 -29.71 -9.15 -2.14
C TRP A 570 -28.61 -9.45 -1.13
N GLY A 571 -28.76 -8.94 0.09
CA GLY A 571 -27.86 -9.23 1.19
C GLY A 571 -28.63 -9.39 2.49
N PHE A 572 -28.00 -10.06 3.44
CA PHE A 572 -28.51 -10.12 4.80
C PHE A 572 -27.40 -9.99 5.82
N ASP A 573 -27.79 -9.50 6.99
CA ASP A 573 -26.93 -9.35 8.15
C ASP A 573 -27.71 -9.74 9.40
N ALA A 574 -27.02 -10.22 10.44
CA ALA A 574 -27.67 -10.57 11.71
C ALA A 574 -28.38 -9.38 12.34
N ARG A 575 -27.95 -8.14 12.03
CA ARG A 575 -28.56 -6.91 12.53
C ARG A 575 -28.82 -5.91 11.42
N ARG A 576 -29.99 -5.27 11.50
CA ARG A 576 -30.31 -4.09 10.69
C ARG A 576 -29.39 -2.92 11.07
N ARG A 577 -28.78 -2.26 10.07
CA ARG A 577 -27.89 -1.09 10.26
C ARG A 577 -28.61 0.23 9.96
N LYS A 578 -28.08 1.36 10.45
CA LYS A 578 -28.72 2.69 10.32
C LYS A 578 -28.77 3.14 8.87
N THR A 579 -27.71 2.86 8.13
CA THR A 579 -27.56 3.13 6.69
C THR A 579 -28.70 2.58 5.83
N TRP A 580 -29.32 1.47 6.26
CA TRP A 580 -30.42 0.84 5.53
C TRP A 580 -31.67 1.74 5.48
N ASP A 581 -31.87 2.57 6.50
CA ASP A 581 -33.02 3.46 6.63
C ASP A 581 -32.76 4.89 6.12
N THR A 582 -31.52 5.24 5.77
CA THR A 582 -31.16 6.62 5.42
C THR A 582 -30.61 6.75 4.01
N LEU A 583 -29.59 5.96 3.65
CA LEU A 583 -28.91 6.08 2.36
C LEU A 583 -29.69 5.44 1.20
N PHE A 584 -30.55 4.46 1.51
CA PHE A 584 -31.21 3.63 0.49
C PHE A 584 -32.73 3.86 0.39
N LEU A 585 -33.27 4.79 1.18
CA LEU A 585 -34.64 5.28 1.03
C LEU A 585 -34.68 6.47 0.05
N PRO A 586 -35.73 6.57 -0.80
CA PRO A 586 -35.92 7.71 -1.68
C PRO A 586 -36.24 9.00 -0.89
N PRO A 587 -35.76 10.18 -1.32
CA PRO A 587 -35.09 10.47 -2.59
C PRO A 587 -33.59 10.78 -2.41
N HIS A 588 -32.75 9.77 -2.11
CA HIS A 588 -31.30 10.01 -2.09
C HIS A 588 -30.76 10.22 -3.53
N PRO A 589 -30.14 11.37 -3.85
CA PRO A 589 -29.79 11.76 -5.22
C PRO A 589 -28.78 10.81 -5.90
N ALA A 590 -27.87 10.21 -5.14
CA ALA A 590 -26.79 9.34 -5.63
C ALA A 590 -27.21 8.05 -6.34
N LEU A 591 -28.43 7.56 -6.08
CA LEU A 591 -28.85 6.19 -6.44
C LEU A 591 -30.16 6.19 -7.25
N THR A 592 -30.52 7.28 -7.90
CA THR A 592 -31.87 7.57 -8.43
C THR A 592 -32.39 6.73 -9.61
N THR A 593 -31.72 5.66 -10.05
CA THR A 593 -32.10 4.90 -11.26
C THR A 593 -33.06 3.72 -11.06
N ALA A 594 -33.49 3.39 -9.83
CA ALA A 594 -34.41 2.28 -9.58
C ALA A 594 -35.73 2.75 -8.93
N THR A 595 -36.86 2.20 -9.40
CA THR A 595 -38.20 2.46 -8.88
C THR A 595 -38.31 2.24 -7.37
N THR A 596 -38.92 3.21 -6.69
CA THR A 596 -39.06 3.48 -5.25
C THR A 596 -39.41 2.29 -4.34
N THR A 597 -39.89 1.16 -4.86
CA THR A 597 -40.49 0.07 -4.07
C THR A 597 -39.54 -1.11 -3.80
N THR A 598 -38.45 -1.30 -4.55
CA THR A 598 -37.67 -2.57 -4.52
C THR A 598 -36.42 -2.57 -3.63
N ARG A 599 -35.96 -1.44 -3.07
CA ARG A 599 -34.65 -1.40 -2.37
C ARG A 599 -34.63 -1.88 -0.93
N ALA A 600 -35.68 -1.60 -0.17
CA ALA A 600 -35.79 -2.07 1.22
C ALA A 600 -35.97 -3.60 1.32
N GLU A 601 -36.38 -4.25 0.22
CA GLU A 601 -36.58 -5.70 0.15
C GLU A 601 -35.28 -6.48 -0.08
N ASN A 602 -34.24 -5.82 -0.60
CA ASN A 602 -32.95 -6.44 -0.94
C ASN A 602 -31.97 -6.55 0.23
N LEU A 603 -32.28 -5.92 1.37
CA LEU A 603 -31.47 -6.00 2.59
C LEU A 603 -32.34 -6.57 3.72
N LYS A 604 -31.92 -7.71 4.28
CA LYS A 604 -32.73 -8.45 5.25
C LYS A 604 -31.98 -8.65 6.56
N ALA A 605 -32.64 -8.37 7.69
CA ALA A 605 -32.10 -8.70 9.01
C ALA A 605 -32.39 -10.17 9.31
N MET A 606 -31.39 -11.03 9.14
CA MET A 606 -31.53 -12.48 9.28
C MET A 606 -30.26 -13.11 9.86
N LEU A 607 -30.42 -14.14 10.70
CA LEU A 607 -29.30 -14.97 11.14
C LEU A 607 -29.10 -16.12 10.16
N LEU A 608 -27.86 -16.41 9.77
CA LEU A 608 -27.54 -17.66 9.06
C LEU A 608 -27.60 -18.82 10.06
N ASP A 609 -28.41 -19.82 9.76
CA ASP A 609 -28.49 -21.11 10.48
C ASP A 609 -28.20 -22.23 9.47
N PRO A 610 -26.92 -22.53 9.19
CA PRO A 610 -26.56 -23.39 8.06
C PRO A 610 -27.18 -24.78 8.20
N CYS A 611 -27.95 -25.22 7.20
CA CYS A 611 -28.55 -26.55 7.17
C CYS A 611 -27.50 -27.68 7.25
N ILE A 612 -26.25 -27.36 6.90
CA ILE A 612 -25.07 -28.21 7.06
C ILE A 612 -25.00 -28.76 8.48
N ILE A 613 -25.23 -27.94 9.50
CA ILE A 613 -25.09 -28.31 10.91
C ILE A 613 -26.42 -28.51 11.65
N GLN A 614 -27.56 -28.34 10.97
CA GLN A 614 -28.86 -28.52 11.60
C GLN A 614 -29.12 -30.00 11.99
N PRO A 615 -29.73 -30.26 13.17
CA PRO A 615 -30.06 -31.62 13.60
C PRO A 615 -31.01 -32.32 12.61
N THR A 616 -30.77 -33.59 12.30
CA THR A 616 -31.70 -34.40 11.51
C THR A 616 -32.96 -34.72 12.35
N PRO A 617 -34.19 -34.72 11.76
CA PRO A 617 -35.44 -34.90 12.50
C PRO A 617 -35.67 -36.24 13.24
N SER A 618 -34.68 -37.12 13.35
CA SER A 618 -34.83 -38.50 13.84
C SER A 618 -34.16 -38.79 15.19
N SER A 619 -33.60 -37.80 15.89
CA SER A 619 -32.83 -38.01 17.14
C SER A 619 -33.52 -37.57 18.44
N PHE A 620 -34.81 -37.18 18.41
CA PHE A 620 -35.62 -37.09 19.63
C PHE A 620 -36.30 -38.43 19.92
N SER A 621 -35.54 -39.38 20.48
CA SER A 621 -36.13 -40.57 21.10
C SER A 621 -36.72 -40.20 22.46
N SER A 622 -38.04 -40.31 22.52
CA SER A 622 -38.90 -40.44 23.70
C SER A 622 -38.20 -40.87 25.01
N THR A 623 -38.24 -40.01 26.02
CA THR A 623 -38.44 -40.45 27.40
C THR A 623 -39.89 -40.19 27.77
N SER A 624 -40.59 -41.30 27.96
CA SER A 624 -41.92 -41.46 28.52
C SER A 624 -42.11 -40.67 29.82
N ASP A 625 -43.25 -39.98 29.94
CA ASP A 625 -44.07 -40.09 31.14
C ASP A 625 -45.53 -40.27 30.70
N ASN A 626 -46.08 -41.39 31.16
CA ASN A 626 -47.50 -41.71 31.13
C ASN A 626 -48.25 -40.71 32.01
N ASP A 627 -49.36 -40.15 31.53
CA ASP A 627 -50.60 -40.30 32.28
C ASP A 627 -51.87 -40.11 31.43
N SER A 628 -52.70 -41.15 31.55
CA SER A 628 -54.16 -41.29 31.43
C SER A 628 -54.99 -40.47 30.44
N ALA A 629 -55.82 -41.25 29.74
CA ALA A 629 -56.84 -40.86 28.76
C ALA A 629 -58.04 -40.10 29.35
N SER A 630 -58.55 -39.14 28.59
CA SER A 630 -59.97 -38.74 28.60
C SER A 630 -60.39 -38.13 27.26
N THR A 631 -61.37 -38.79 26.64
CA THR A 631 -62.09 -38.45 25.43
C THR A 631 -62.94 -37.17 25.54
N ALA A 632 -62.84 -36.24 24.58
CA ALA A 632 -63.95 -35.35 24.18
C ALA A 632 -63.67 -34.67 22.82
N ALA A 633 -64.72 -34.60 21.99
CA ALA A 633 -64.78 -34.01 20.65
C ALA A 633 -64.74 -32.45 20.68
N PRO A 634 -64.59 -31.75 19.52
CA PRO A 634 -64.22 -30.34 19.47
C PRO A 634 -65.43 -29.39 19.55
N PRO A 635 -65.26 -28.16 20.07
CA PRO A 635 -66.14 -27.04 19.70
C PRO A 635 -65.38 -25.82 19.15
N PRO A 636 -66.09 -24.86 18.53
CA PRO A 636 -65.58 -24.01 17.47
C PRO A 636 -65.05 -22.64 17.96
N SER A 637 -64.33 -22.01 17.03
CA SER A 637 -63.98 -20.58 16.92
C SER A 637 -64.66 -19.59 17.89
N SER A 638 -63.84 -18.86 18.64
CA SER A 638 -64.17 -17.50 19.09
C SER A 638 -62.92 -16.62 19.21
N THR A 639 -63.14 -15.36 18.86
CA THR A 639 -62.18 -14.30 18.58
C THR A 639 -61.68 -13.60 19.85
N SER A 640 -60.48 -12.97 19.75
CA SER A 640 -59.83 -12.00 20.65
C SER A 640 -59.22 -12.58 21.94
N THR A 641 -57.92 -12.40 22.22
CA THR A 641 -57.32 -11.12 22.63
C THR A 641 -55.80 -11.20 22.54
N SER A 642 -55.16 -10.08 22.17
CA SER A 642 -53.71 -9.91 22.02
C SER A 642 -52.93 -10.13 23.33
N THR A 643 -51.92 -10.98 23.29
CA THR A 643 -50.80 -10.92 24.24
C THR A 643 -49.53 -11.59 23.67
N SER A 644 -48.50 -10.75 23.46
CA SER A 644 -47.06 -11.09 23.39
C SER A 644 -46.54 -11.97 22.25
N LEU A 645 -46.33 -11.37 21.07
CA LEU A 645 -45.36 -11.86 20.07
C LEU A 645 -43.94 -11.49 20.54
N THR A 646 -43.19 -12.46 21.06
CA THR A 646 -41.73 -12.38 21.10
C THR A 646 -41.22 -12.46 19.66
N SER A 647 -40.72 -11.35 19.12
CA SER A 647 -40.13 -11.29 17.77
C SER A 647 -38.85 -12.12 17.71
N GLN A 648 -38.93 -13.39 17.28
CA GLN A 648 -37.74 -14.16 16.89
C GLN A 648 -37.19 -13.57 15.59
N THR A 649 -35.89 -13.29 15.54
CA THR A 649 -35.21 -12.85 14.32
C THR A 649 -35.40 -13.91 13.23
N PRO A 650 -35.69 -13.56 11.97
CA PRO A 650 -35.79 -14.54 10.89
C PRO A 650 -34.46 -15.25 10.63
N HIS A 651 -34.49 -16.56 10.34
CA HIS A 651 -33.29 -17.36 10.03
C HIS A 651 -33.24 -17.71 8.53
N HIS A 652 -32.04 -17.83 7.99
CA HIS A 652 -31.79 -18.35 6.64
C HIS A 652 -30.94 -19.62 6.71
N ASN A 653 -31.34 -20.68 6.01
CA ASN A 653 -30.70 -21.99 6.13
C ASN A 653 -29.43 -22.17 5.28
N GLY A 654 -29.09 -21.17 4.46
CA GLY A 654 -27.91 -21.20 3.58
C GLY A 654 -28.14 -21.89 2.23
N ILE A 655 -29.36 -22.28 1.90
CA ILE A 655 -29.74 -22.78 0.58
C ILE A 655 -30.18 -21.59 -0.29
N PHE A 656 -29.54 -21.44 -1.44
CA PHE A 656 -29.79 -20.39 -2.43
C PHE A 656 -30.15 -21.03 -3.79
N PRO A 657 -30.74 -20.28 -4.73
CA PRO A 657 -30.87 -20.74 -6.10
C PRO A 657 -29.52 -21.16 -6.68
N ALA A 658 -29.50 -22.25 -7.45
CA ALA A 658 -28.27 -22.78 -8.02
C ALA A 658 -27.52 -21.70 -8.81
N HIS A 659 -26.19 -21.69 -8.69
CA HIS A 659 -25.29 -20.74 -9.36
C HIS A 659 -25.39 -19.28 -8.91
N THR A 660 -26.18 -18.95 -7.87
CA THR A 660 -26.16 -17.62 -7.24
C THR A 660 -24.74 -17.28 -6.79
N PHE A 661 -24.19 -16.13 -7.15
CA PHE A 661 -22.85 -15.74 -6.73
C PHE A 661 -22.84 -15.35 -5.24
N ILE A 662 -22.03 -16.00 -4.42
CA ILE A 662 -21.97 -15.73 -2.97
C ILE A 662 -20.83 -14.75 -2.66
N ILE A 663 -21.16 -13.66 -1.98
CA ILE A 663 -20.22 -12.65 -1.51
C ILE A 663 -20.11 -12.76 0.01
N SER A 664 -18.90 -12.81 0.53
CA SER A 664 -18.59 -12.64 1.95
C SER A 664 -17.65 -11.44 2.09
N ASN A 665 -18.23 -10.24 2.15
CA ASN A 665 -17.50 -8.99 2.32
C ASN A 665 -17.22 -8.73 3.81
N HIS A 666 -16.00 -9.01 4.28
CA HIS A 666 -15.65 -8.80 5.69
C HIS A 666 -16.64 -9.47 6.67
N ALA A 667 -17.16 -10.65 6.31
CA ALA A 667 -18.32 -11.27 6.95
C ALA A 667 -18.06 -11.95 8.31
N ASP A 668 -16.98 -11.57 9.00
CA ASP A 668 -16.60 -12.03 10.34
C ASP A 668 -16.77 -13.55 10.54
N GLU A 669 -17.70 -13.99 11.39
CA GLU A 669 -17.98 -15.39 11.73
C GLU A 669 -18.43 -16.23 10.52
N LEU A 670 -18.90 -15.60 9.43
CA LEU A 670 -19.37 -16.27 8.21
C LEU A 670 -18.24 -16.60 7.23
N THR A 671 -17.05 -16.04 7.43
CA THR A 671 -15.88 -16.27 6.56
C THR A 671 -15.63 -17.76 6.26
N PRO A 672 -15.53 -18.68 7.26
CA PRO A 672 -15.29 -20.11 6.99
C PRO A 672 -16.48 -20.82 6.33
N TRP A 673 -17.70 -20.31 6.50
CA TRP A 673 -18.90 -20.88 5.90
C TRP A 673 -19.00 -20.63 4.39
N THR A 674 -18.37 -19.56 3.89
CA THR A 674 -18.50 -19.12 2.49
C THR A 674 -18.19 -20.22 1.46
N PRO A 675 -17.04 -20.93 1.53
CA PRO A 675 -16.75 -22.00 0.56
C PRO A 675 -17.74 -23.16 0.69
N LEU A 676 -18.16 -23.52 1.90
CA LEU A 676 -19.08 -24.64 2.14
C LEU A 676 -20.48 -24.33 1.57
N LEU A 677 -21.00 -23.13 1.79
CA LEU A 677 -22.25 -22.66 1.19
C LEU A 677 -22.15 -22.60 -0.33
N ALA A 678 -21.01 -22.21 -0.87
CA ALA A 678 -20.76 -22.20 -2.31
C ALA A 678 -20.82 -23.61 -2.91
N HIS A 679 -20.20 -24.59 -2.26
CA HIS A 679 -20.26 -26.01 -2.66
C HIS A 679 -21.68 -26.56 -2.60
N LEU A 680 -22.39 -26.32 -1.49
CA LEU A 680 -23.77 -26.77 -1.29
C LEU A 680 -24.67 -26.33 -2.46
N ASN A 681 -24.55 -25.07 -2.87
CA ASN A 681 -25.41 -24.43 -3.86
C ASN A 681 -24.90 -24.51 -5.31
N ALA A 682 -23.78 -25.22 -5.58
CA ALA A 682 -23.09 -25.19 -6.89
C ALA A 682 -22.84 -23.76 -7.38
N SER A 683 -22.42 -22.90 -6.46
CA SER A 683 -22.33 -21.46 -6.62
C SER A 683 -20.89 -20.99 -6.66
N PRO A 684 -20.52 -20.07 -7.57
CA PRO A 684 -19.26 -19.35 -7.45
C PRO A 684 -19.29 -18.41 -6.23
N PHE A 685 -18.10 -18.06 -5.70
CA PHE A 685 -18.02 -17.18 -4.55
C PHE A 685 -16.76 -16.31 -4.50
N ILE A 686 -16.84 -15.26 -3.69
CA ILE A 686 -15.70 -14.50 -3.15
C ILE A 686 -15.79 -14.45 -1.63
N ALA A 687 -14.67 -14.69 -0.96
CA ALA A 687 -14.51 -14.45 0.48
C ALA A 687 -13.40 -13.43 0.72
N ILE A 688 -13.66 -12.40 1.52
CA ILE A 688 -12.68 -11.39 1.95
C ILE A 688 -12.48 -11.54 3.47
N PRO A 689 -11.51 -12.37 3.92
CA PRO A 689 -11.35 -12.68 5.33
C PRO A 689 -10.88 -11.46 6.14
N CYS A 690 -11.49 -11.23 7.31
CA CYS A 690 -11.16 -10.12 8.22
C CYS A 690 -10.82 -10.61 9.63
N CYS A 691 -11.74 -11.33 10.24
CA CYS A 691 -11.69 -11.84 11.60
C CYS A 691 -11.64 -13.37 11.58
N SER A 692 -10.85 -13.96 12.48
CA SER A 692 -10.61 -15.40 12.51
C SER A 692 -11.56 -16.04 13.54
N HIS A 693 -12.59 -16.72 13.04
CA HIS A 693 -13.55 -17.49 13.81
C HIS A 693 -13.65 -18.92 13.28
N ASP A 694 -13.87 -19.88 14.17
CA ASP A 694 -14.16 -21.27 13.80
C ASP A 694 -15.62 -21.43 13.34
N PHE A 695 -16.01 -22.66 12.95
CA PHE A 695 -17.40 -22.94 12.52
C PHE A 695 -18.43 -22.76 13.65
N GLY A 696 -18.02 -22.76 14.92
CA GLY A 696 -18.89 -22.44 16.06
C GLY A 696 -19.03 -20.94 16.33
N GLY A 697 -18.36 -20.08 15.54
CA GLY A 697 -18.37 -18.63 15.72
C GLY A 697 -17.45 -18.14 16.85
N THR A 698 -16.53 -18.97 17.34
CA THR A 698 -15.58 -18.60 18.40
C THR A 698 -14.28 -18.09 17.80
N ARG A 699 -13.72 -17.01 18.36
CA ARG A 699 -12.42 -16.48 17.93
C ARG A 699 -11.33 -17.54 18.14
N PHE A 700 -10.58 -17.83 17.09
CA PHE A 700 -9.51 -18.81 17.14
C PHE A 700 -8.36 -18.42 16.20
N ARG A 701 -7.22 -19.10 16.34
CA ARG A 701 -6.12 -18.96 15.38
C ARG A 701 -6.22 -20.09 14.37
N ALA A 702 -6.64 -19.75 13.14
CA ALA A 702 -6.76 -20.71 12.05
C ALA A 702 -5.44 -21.46 11.81
N PRO A 703 -5.50 -22.76 11.43
CA PRO A 703 -4.32 -23.53 11.06
C PRO A 703 -3.63 -22.93 9.84
N ALA A 704 -2.29 -22.98 9.81
CA ALA A 704 -1.52 -22.50 8.68
C ALA A 704 -1.29 -23.63 7.67
N HIS A 705 -1.75 -23.44 6.44
CA HIS A 705 -1.53 -24.40 5.36
C HIS A 705 -0.39 -23.93 4.46
N THR A 706 0.78 -24.58 4.58
CA THR A 706 2.04 -24.16 3.95
C THR A 706 1.95 -23.95 2.44
N LYS A 707 1.17 -24.78 1.73
CA LYS A 707 0.88 -24.62 0.29
C LYS A 707 0.33 -23.24 -0.06
N HIS A 708 -0.42 -22.63 0.85
CA HIS A 708 -1.18 -21.40 0.66
C HIS A 708 -0.54 -20.19 1.35
N VAL A 709 0.62 -20.39 2.00
CA VAL A 709 1.41 -19.34 2.65
C VAL A 709 2.61 -19.01 1.77
N VAL A 710 2.79 -17.73 1.44
CA VAL A 710 3.97 -17.27 0.69
C VAL A 710 5.20 -17.36 1.60
N SER A 711 6.16 -18.24 1.26
CA SER A 711 7.43 -18.37 1.97
C SER A 711 8.36 -17.19 1.68
N ASP A 712 9.16 -16.78 2.67
CA ASP A 712 10.14 -15.71 2.53
C ASP A 712 11.57 -16.32 2.43
N PRO A 713 12.25 -16.19 1.28
CA PRO A 713 13.62 -16.68 1.09
C PRO A 713 14.64 -16.08 2.07
N ALA A 714 14.44 -14.85 2.54
CA ALA A 714 15.31 -14.23 3.55
C ALA A 714 15.11 -14.86 4.94
N THR A 715 13.90 -15.37 5.24
CA THR A 715 13.65 -16.20 6.43
C THR A 715 14.01 -17.66 6.26
N GLU A 716 14.08 -18.18 5.03
CA GLU A 716 14.61 -19.52 4.74
C GLU A 716 16.12 -19.59 5.01
N ALA A 717 16.87 -18.55 4.63
CA ALA A 717 18.31 -18.45 4.90
C ALA A 717 18.60 -18.20 6.39
N SER A 718 17.76 -17.41 7.07
CA SER A 718 17.80 -17.24 8.51
C SER A 718 16.90 -18.29 9.19
N LYS A 719 17.32 -19.56 9.18
CA LYS A 719 16.70 -20.66 9.96
C LYS A 719 16.77 -20.39 11.48
N LYS A 720 16.11 -19.34 11.97
CA LYS A 720 15.58 -19.32 13.33
C LYS A 720 14.36 -20.23 13.29
N LYS A 721 14.54 -21.47 13.76
CA LYS A 721 13.45 -22.43 13.97
C LYS A 721 12.25 -21.70 14.61
N ASN A 722 11.05 -21.87 14.03
CA ASN A 722 9.74 -21.48 14.60
C ASN A 722 9.18 -20.06 14.35
N LYS A 723 9.36 -19.42 13.19
CA LYS A 723 8.53 -18.24 12.87
C LYS A 723 7.21 -18.66 12.23
N GLN A 724 6.15 -18.76 13.03
CA GLN A 724 4.79 -19.03 12.53
C GLN A 724 4.27 -17.87 11.66
N PRO A 725 3.43 -18.14 10.63
CA PRO A 725 2.76 -17.09 9.85
C PRO A 725 1.89 -16.18 10.72
N SER A 726 1.61 -14.96 10.21
CA SER A 726 0.70 -14.04 10.89
C SER A 726 -0.70 -14.65 10.99
N ALA A 727 -1.48 -14.28 12.02
CA ALA A 727 -2.85 -14.78 12.18
C ALA A 727 -3.71 -14.52 10.94
N TYR A 728 -3.51 -13.39 10.25
CA TYR A 728 -4.19 -13.09 9.00
C TYR A 728 -3.78 -14.02 7.85
N ALA A 729 -2.48 -14.25 7.69
CA ALA A 729 -1.97 -15.15 6.66
C ALA A 729 -2.44 -16.60 6.91
N SER A 730 -2.48 -17.03 8.16
CA SER A 730 -3.05 -18.32 8.57
C SER A 730 -4.53 -18.41 8.18
N LEU A 731 -5.36 -17.41 8.53
CA LEU A 731 -6.78 -17.36 8.17
C LEU A 731 -6.99 -17.45 6.65
N CYS A 732 -6.27 -16.64 5.86
CA CYS A 732 -6.38 -16.70 4.41
C CYS A 732 -5.96 -18.07 3.87
N SER A 733 -4.89 -18.67 4.43
CA SER A 733 -4.43 -20.00 4.03
C SER A 733 -5.44 -21.10 4.35
N TRP A 734 -6.17 -20.98 5.45
CA TRP A 734 -7.22 -21.91 5.85
C TRP A 734 -8.45 -21.80 4.95
N VAL A 735 -8.92 -20.58 4.63
CA VAL A 735 -10.01 -20.39 3.66
C VAL A 735 -9.65 -20.95 2.28
N CYS A 736 -8.39 -20.80 1.85
CA CYS A 736 -7.88 -21.43 0.62
C CYS A 736 -7.88 -22.96 0.71
N HIS A 737 -7.50 -23.51 1.86
CA HIS A 737 -7.55 -24.95 2.09
C HIS A 737 -8.98 -25.48 2.01
N LEU A 738 -9.93 -24.84 2.70
CA LEU A 738 -11.35 -25.20 2.63
C LEU A 738 -11.86 -25.17 1.19
N THR A 739 -11.51 -24.12 0.44
CA THR A 739 -11.86 -23.95 -0.99
C THR A 739 -11.33 -25.11 -1.85
N GLU A 740 -10.12 -25.57 -1.59
CA GLU A 740 -9.53 -26.70 -2.30
C GLU A 740 -10.20 -28.04 -1.92
N MET A 741 -10.52 -28.24 -0.63
CA MET A 741 -11.15 -29.46 -0.13
C MET A 741 -12.52 -29.70 -0.77
N ILE A 742 -13.31 -28.64 -0.91
CA ILE A 742 -14.62 -28.67 -1.58
C ILE A 742 -14.54 -28.78 -3.11
N GLY A 743 -13.34 -28.79 -3.70
CA GLY A 743 -13.14 -29.03 -5.13
C GLY A 743 -13.05 -27.79 -6.02
N TYR A 744 -12.91 -26.58 -5.47
CA TYR A 744 -12.67 -25.38 -6.29
C TYR A 744 -11.17 -25.17 -6.57
N ARG A 745 -10.86 -24.66 -7.77
CA ARG A 745 -9.59 -23.98 -8.03
C ARG A 745 -9.52 -22.74 -7.15
N VAL A 746 -8.50 -22.67 -6.32
CA VAL A 746 -8.24 -21.49 -5.48
C VAL A 746 -7.64 -20.39 -6.33
N GLU A 747 -8.38 -19.30 -6.50
CA GLU A 747 -7.86 -18.04 -7.04
C GLU A 747 -7.71 -17.03 -5.88
N LYS A 748 -6.65 -16.20 -5.91
CA LYS A 748 -6.40 -15.18 -4.89
C LYS A 748 -6.10 -13.83 -5.54
N GLU A 749 -6.69 -12.78 -5.00
CA GLU A 749 -6.40 -11.40 -5.40
C GLU A 749 -6.07 -10.55 -4.17
N HIS A 750 -5.07 -9.66 -4.31
CA HIS A 750 -4.83 -8.61 -3.34
C HIS A 750 -5.59 -7.36 -3.79
N LEU A 751 -6.79 -7.17 -3.25
CA LEU A 751 -7.68 -6.07 -3.60
C LEU A 751 -7.02 -4.71 -3.32
N ARG A 752 -7.25 -3.78 -4.25
CA ARG A 752 -6.76 -2.38 -4.17
C ARG A 752 -7.73 -1.50 -3.37
N ILE A 753 -8.03 -1.94 -2.15
CA ILE A 753 -8.91 -1.26 -1.20
C ILE A 753 -8.12 -0.66 -0.04
N PRO A 754 -8.64 0.37 0.67
CA PRO A 754 -7.98 0.99 1.83
C PRO A 754 -8.08 0.12 3.10
N SER A 755 -7.71 -1.17 3.01
CA SER A 755 -7.75 -2.15 4.09
C SER A 755 -6.44 -2.93 4.20
N THR A 756 -6.02 -3.23 5.42
CA THR A 756 -4.91 -4.18 5.68
C THR A 756 -5.36 -5.64 5.53
N ARG A 757 -6.68 -5.88 5.44
CA ARG A 757 -7.33 -7.17 5.24
C ARG A 757 -7.89 -7.24 3.84
N ASN A 758 -7.02 -7.27 2.84
CA ASN A 758 -7.37 -7.08 1.43
C ASN A 758 -7.17 -8.31 0.53
N VAL A 759 -6.97 -9.50 1.09
CA VAL A 759 -6.92 -10.75 0.32
C VAL A 759 -8.35 -11.20 0.04
N ALA A 760 -8.68 -11.38 -1.23
CA ALA A 760 -9.87 -12.08 -1.68
C ALA A 760 -9.51 -13.50 -2.11
N VAL A 761 -10.29 -14.48 -1.63
CA VAL A 761 -10.26 -15.87 -2.11
C VAL A 761 -11.48 -16.07 -2.99
N VAL A 762 -11.26 -16.48 -4.24
CA VAL A 762 -12.31 -16.66 -5.25
C VAL A 762 -12.36 -18.13 -5.64
N GLY A 763 -13.57 -18.71 -5.62
CA GLY A 763 -13.85 -20.04 -6.13
C GLY A 763 -14.93 -19.96 -7.19
N ARG A 764 -14.54 -20.10 -8.46
CA ARG A 764 -15.47 -20.02 -9.61
C ARG A 764 -15.30 -21.14 -10.65
N THR A 765 -14.22 -21.92 -10.52
CA THR A 765 -13.92 -23.06 -11.40
C THR A 765 -13.74 -24.32 -10.56
N MET A 766 -14.56 -25.35 -10.79
CA MET A 766 -14.39 -26.65 -10.13
C MET A 766 -13.23 -27.44 -10.76
N VAL A 767 -12.53 -28.22 -9.93
CA VAL A 767 -11.42 -29.09 -10.31
C VAL A 767 -11.58 -30.43 -9.59
N GLY A 768 -11.81 -31.51 -10.34
CA GLY A 768 -11.92 -32.86 -9.78
C GLY A 768 -13.08 -33.68 -10.36
N ASP A 769 -13.19 -34.93 -9.89
CA ASP A 769 -14.12 -35.95 -10.37
C ASP A 769 -15.58 -35.70 -9.91
N ASP A 770 -16.56 -36.17 -10.70
CA ASP A 770 -18.00 -35.94 -10.51
C ASP A 770 -18.57 -36.46 -9.16
N GLN A 771 -17.82 -37.28 -8.42
CA GLN A 771 -18.27 -37.90 -7.17
C GLN A 771 -18.54 -36.90 -6.02
N LYS A 772 -17.85 -35.75 -5.99
CA LYS A 772 -18.12 -34.67 -5.01
C LYS A 772 -19.32 -33.78 -5.39
N HIS A 773 -19.92 -34.02 -6.56
CA HIS A 773 -20.88 -33.12 -7.20
C HIS A 773 -22.27 -33.76 -7.31
N GLY A 774 -22.58 -34.68 -6.38
CA GLY A 774 -23.86 -35.34 -6.30
C GLY A 774 -25.04 -34.38 -6.10
N ASP A 775 -26.21 -34.97 -5.83
CA ASP A 775 -27.37 -34.22 -5.36
C ASP A 775 -27.05 -33.43 -4.07
N ILE A 776 -27.99 -32.57 -3.67
CA ILE A 776 -27.80 -31.69 -2.52
C ILE A 776 -27.58 -32.50 -1.23
N GLU A 777 -28.18 -33.69 -1.11
CA GLU A 777 -28.01 -34.61 0.00
C GLU A 777 -26.55 -35.10 0.14
N LYS A 778 -25.94 -35.58 -0.95
CA LYS A 778 -24.53 -36.02 -0.93
C LYS A 778 -23.56 -34.90 -0.61
N ARG A 779 -23.82 -33.69 -1.12
CA ARG A 779 -23.01 -32.51 -0.78
C ARG A 779 -23.15 -32.17 0.69
N LEU A 780 -24.37 -32.24 1.23
CA LEU A 780 -24.63 -31.98 2.64
C LEU A 780 -23.88 -32.97 3.54
N GLU A 781 -23.92 -34.26 3.22
CA GLU A 781 -23.20 -35.31 3.96
C GLU A 781 -21.68 -35.06 3.94
N PHE A 782 -21.10 -34.82 2.75
CA PHE A 782 -19.68 -34.47 2.64
C PHE A 782 -19.29 -33.22 3.45
N LEU A 783 -20.13 -32.19 3.45
CA LEU A 783 -19.87 -30.95 4.18
C LEU A 783 -19.97 -31.15 5.69
N ARG A 784 -20.85 -32.04 6.17
CA ARG A 784 -20.92 -32.42 7.59
C ARG A 784 -19.62 -33.07 8.04
N ASP A 785 -19.16 -34.08 7.31
CA ASP A 785 -17.89 -34.76 7.61
C ASP A 785 -16.72 -33.76 7.60
N LEU A 786 -16.69 -32.82 6.66
CA LEU A 786 -15.66 -31.79 6.60
C LEU A 786 -15.67 -30.89 7.84
N VAL A 787 -16.85 -30.43 8.29
CA VAL A 787 -16.98 -29.59 9.49
C VAL A 787 -16.52 -30.33 10.74
N GLU A 788 -16.91 -31.60 10.92
CA GLU A 788 -16.49 -32.39 12.09
C GLU A 788 -14.97 -32.59 12.13
N ASN A 789 -14.36 -32.87 10.97
CA ASN A 789 -12.91 -33.00 10.84
C ASN A 789 -12.17 -31.70 11.19
N GLU A 790 -12.63 -30.56 10.68
CA GLU A 790 -12.02 -29.25 10.94
C GLU A 790 -12.22 -28.78 12.40
N MET A 791 -13.31 -29.22 13.04
CA MET A 791 -13.62 -28.91 14.44
C MET A 791 -13.02 -29.91 15.43
N GLY A 792 -12.07 -30.75 15.00
CA GLY A 792 -11.34 -31.66 15.89
C GLY A 792 -12.20 -32.82 16.41
N GLY A 793 -13.20 -33.26 15.63
CA GLY A 793 -14.08 -34.38 15.96
C GLY A 793 -15.31 -34.01 16.80
N LEU A 794 -15.62 -32.71 16.95
CA LEU A 794 -16.91 -32.28 17.48
C LEU A 794 -18.01 -32.63 16.48
N SER A 795 -19.15 -33.15 16.96
CA SER A 795 -20.28 -33.47 16.08
C SER A 795 -20.93 -32.21 15.54
N VAL A 796 -21.58 -32.30 14.38
CA VAL A 796 -22.28 -31.15 13.78
C VAL A 796 -23.33 -30.54 14.71
N GLU A 797 -24.00 -31.33 15.56
CA GLU A 797 -24.95 -30.84 16.56
C GLU A 797 -24.27 -30.02 17.67
N GLN A 798 -23.06 -30.42 18.07
CA GLN A 798 -22.27 -29.66 19.05
C GLN A 798 -21.82 -28.32 18.45
N VAL A 799 -21.36 -28.34 17.20
CA VAL A 799 -20.99 -27.13 16.45
C VAL A 799 -22.21 -26.22 16.28
N TRP A 800 -23.39 -26.78 16.00
CA TRP A 800 -24.65 -26.02 15.93
C TRP A 800 -25.04 -25.37 17.24
N ALA A 801 -24.95 -26.10 18.36
CA ALA A 801 -25.20 -25.52 19.68
C ALA A 801 -24.24 -24.35 19.99
N MET A 802 -22.96 -24.47 19.59
CA MET A 802 -21.98 -23.37 19.69
C MET A 802 -22.36 -22.18 18.81
N TRP A 803 -22.69 -22.44 17.54
CA TRP A 803 -23.08 -21.44 16.56
C TRP A 803 -24.31 -20.63 17.00
N MET A 804 -25.37 -21.31 17.42
CA MET A 804 -26.60 -20.69 17.90
C MET A 804 -26.36 -19.83 19.15
N LYS A 805 -25.53 -20.31 20.08
CA LYS A 805 -25.14 -19.53 21.26
C LYS A 805 -24.37 -18.26 20.88
N SER A 806 -23.53 -18.32 19.85
CA SER A 806 -22.81 -17.15 19.33
C SER A 806 -23.77 -16.17 18.63
N GLY A 807 -24.65 -16.69 17.77
CA GLY A 807 -25.68 -15.93 17.05
C GLY A 807 -26.63 -15.16 17.97
N ASP A 808 -27.11 -15.80 19.05
CA ASP A 808 -27.92 -15.14 20.09
C ASP A 808 -27.16 -13.97 20.77
N GLY A 809 -25.84 -14.06 20.82
CA GLY A 809 -24.96 -13.00 21.30
C GLY A 809 -24.93 -11.79 20.37
N LEU A 810 -24.97 -12.02 19.05
CA LEU A 810 -25.00 -10.96 18.02
C LEU A 810 -26.31 -10.19 18.01
N LEU A 811 -27.42 -10.83 18.39
CA LEU A 811 -28.76 -10.22 18.46
C LEU A 811 -28.95 -9.29 19.66
N LYS A 812 -28.05 -9.29 20.66
CA LYS A 812 -28.18 -8.45 21.85
C LYS A 812 -27.77 -6.98 21.58
N PRO A 813 -28.62 -5.99 21.88
CA PRO A 813 -28.25 -4.59 21.74
C PRO A 813 -27.09 -4.22 22.68
N GLY A 814 -26.10 -3.48 22.19
CA GLY A 814 -25.00 -2.92 22.99
C GLY A 814 -23.69 -3.71 22.99
N LYS A 815 -23.62 -4.93 22.43
CA LYS A 815 -22.34 -5.52 22.03
C LYS A 815 -21.99 -5.00 20.64
N GLY A 816 -21.07 -4.06 20.57
CA GLY A 816 -20.47 -3.62 19.32
C GLY A 816 -19.86 -4.82 18.61
N GLY A 817 -20.58 -5.35 17.62
CA GLY A 817 -19.91 -5.99 16.50
C GLY A 817 -19.62 -4.87 15.53
N HIS A 818 -18.46 -4.93 14.89
CA HIS A 818 -18.22 -4.09 13.73
C HIS A 818 -19.39 -4.22 12.74
#